data_AF-A0A395MRV6-F1
#
_entry.id   AF-A0A395MRV6-F1
#
_cell.length_a   1.000
_cell.length_b   1.000
_cell.length_c   1.000
_cell.angle_alpha   90.00
_cell.angle_beta   90.00
_cell.angle_gamma   90.00
#
_symmetry.space_group_name_H-M   'P 1'
#
loop_
_entity.id
_entity.type
_entity.pdbx_description
1 polymer ?
#
loop_
_entity_poly.entity_id
_entity_poly.type
_entity_poly.pdbx_seq_one_letter_code
_entity_poly.pdbx_strand_id
1 'polypeptide(L)'
;MDEKAQLPPYSSLPAPVGQQQQRSRRTLRRSRTIRLFALACLAFIVFAQWRQISPREKTTLSAQKLSEDLETCKKFRVKPEDPAGLGRDKNARYIDGGKPTLIKNATVWIGEPVKGTTHEDARAGKGWEWVQSDVYLEKGLIQRVEKDIKTSSLPDDTIVYEAHGRRLTSGIVDTHSHAGVYPLPSLEGNSDGNEMSDNITPWARAIDSLLPLDPQIEVIKSGGVTTSLILPGSGNNIGGEAYLIKHAVGKADGRQEISAQDLLADPDRNWRYMKMACGENAKRVHGGVGKRPFSRMGESYEFRHAFERARDLIQKQDDWCAKAESLGVEKMDEYLPGEIFWESLTAAMRGQVHINTHCYTIPDLEAMVDHTNEFKFPVRAFHHAHQTYLVPEILKRTWGGRAPASALFADNMFYKTEAYIGSEYAGKILNENNLTVVYVSDNPVINAQHVLFEAAKGHHYGLPYHVAMASVTSAPAELLGMGKRLGKVKPGFDADVVVWDSDPLSVGATPVQVWIDGTSQFESPVELSKQEEATASVQKVAEIVEEPSKLDNVLFTGVTKVLLEDDKTYESLEQPVNVVISKGKITCVGNCDSEFDAAAGTGAKTIALKNGYLTRAFTAVGGTLGLSEIDAESVTNNGPNPLIFSRAIDGLALDSKKLHVAARYGVTRAISAPVFVGGATHFGTSVGFSTSALTSIEEGAIFAPDLAVHYTLDVNVRGSTSYSAAFGGLRNKLLAAATSTNPVVNPFSEEAFLKKVVIGERVLALTINSADGIATALRIKSEIEGLLETSNVAQRLKVAIIGGAESYMVAKELGQAGVGVILSPLQSIGDSWDSRRVLTGAPLTNGTVIDALLDANVTVGIGLHEDWELRDLGFAAGTAYKNGGGRLGEKEAISLVSSNIYKILGADEKDMGHFMVTEGSPLEIGSRLKAVGHGRDQVSVFI
;
A
#
# COMPACT_ATOMS: atom_id res chain seq x y z
N MET A 1 -20.59 38.23 3.73
CA MET A 1 -21.19 38.54 5.05
C MET A 1 -20.14 38.18 6.07
N ASP A 2 -19.43 39.19 6.54
CA ASP A 2 -18.44 39.12 7.60
C ASP A 2 -19.14 39.11 8.96
N GLU A 3 -18.93 38.05 9.75
CA GLU A 3 -19.22 38.07 11.18
C GLU A 3 -18.35 37.02 11.87
N LYS A 4 -17.16 37.45 12.33
CA LYS A 4 -16.45 36.99 13.55
C LYS A 4 -15.03 37.56 13.60
N ALA A 5 -14.93 38.85 13.85
CA ALA A 5 -13.73 39.45 14.40
C ALA A 5 -14.17 40.43 15.49
N GLN A 6 -14.12 40.01 16.75
CA GLN A 6 -13.93 40.88 17.92
C GLN A 6 -13.86 40.03 19.21
N LEU A 7 -12.68 39.98 19.81
CA LEU A 7 -12.49 39.74 21.24
C LEU A 7 -12.08 41.08 21.90
N PRO A 8 -12.48 41.35 23.16
CA PRO A 8 -12.39 42.68 23.78
C PRO A 8 -11.02 42.95 24.46
N PRO A 9 -10.66 44.23 24.70
CA PRO A 9 -9.45 44.58 25.45
C PRO A 9 -9.69 44.57 26.97
N TYR A 10 -8.69 44.09 27.71
CA TYR A 10 -8.62 44.12 29.17
C TYR A 10 -8.62 45.56 29.72
N SER A 11 -9.52 45.82 30.67
CA SER A 11 -9.64 47.05 31.45
C SER A 11 -8.66 47.10 32.63
N SER A 12 -7.91 48.19 32.78
CA SER A 12 -7.11 48.51 33.96
C SER A 12 -7.97 49.10 35.10
N LEU A 13 -7.74 48.62 36.32
CA LEU A 13 -8.38 49.10 37.57
C LEU A 13 -8.04 50.57 37.90
N PRO A 14 -8.90 51.27 38.66
CA PRO A 14 -8.83 52.72 38.87
C PRO A 14 -7.94 53.14 40.04
N ALA A 15 -7.34 54.33 39.90
CA ALA A 15 -6.66 55.06 40.97
C ALA A 15 -7.66 55.81 41.89
N PRO A 16 -7.33 56.07 43.17
CA PRO A 16 -8.23 56.76 44.08
C PRO A 16 -8.20 58.29 43.91
N VAL A 17 -9.39 58.86 44.05
CA VAL A 17 -9.68 60.29 44.16
C VAL A 17 -9.25 60.79 45.54
N GLY A 18 -8.61 61.97 45.59
CA GLY A 18 -8.24 62.57 46.88
C GLY A 18 -7.69 64.00 46.80
N GLN A 19 -8.60 64.95 46.62
CA GLN A 19 -8.62 66.31 47.18
C GLN A 19 -7.63 67.41 46.74
N GLN A 20 -8.26 68.52 46.36
CA GLN A 20 -7.72 69.85 46.14
C GLN A 20 -7.15 70.47 47.42
N GLN A 21 -6.00 71.15 47.33
CA GLN A 21 -5.69 72.28 48.20
C GLN A 21 -4.75 73.31 47.54
N GLN A 22 -5.29 74.52 47.42
CA GLN A 22 -4.67 75.85 47.55
C GLN A 22 -3.27 76.11 46.98
N ARG A 23 -3.24 76.88 45.89
CA ARG A 23 -2.09 77.65 45.41
C ARG A 23 -1.69 78.72 46.44
N SER A 24 -0.54 78.53 47.10
CA SER A 24 0.20 79.62 47.73
C SER A 24 1.43 79.98 46.88
N ARG A 25 1.53 81.25 46.48
CA ARG A 25 2.73 81.83 45.85
C ARG A 25 3.79 81.97 46.94
N ARG A 26 4.87 81.18 46.86
CA ARG A 26 6.13 81.46 47.56
C ARG A 26 7.27 81.57 46.55
N THR A 27 7.76 82.78 46.40
CA THR A 27 8.99 83.15 45.71
C THR A 27 10.19 82.55 46.45
N LEU A 28 10.79 81.49 45.91
CA LEU A 28 12.09 80.98 46.36
C LEU A 28 13.24 81.54 45.52
N ARG A 29 14.23 82.08 46.22
CA ARG A 29 15.40 82.80 45.74
C ARG A 29 16.23 82.00 44.72
N ARG A 30 16.47 82.62 43.57
CA ARG A 30 17.16 82.16 42.34
C ARG A 30 18.62 81.66 42.46
N SER A 31 19.23 81.49 43.64
CA SER A 31 20.66 81.10 43.75
C SER A 31 20.96 79.71 44.30
N ARG A 32 19.99 79.01 44.92
CA ARG A 32 20.18 77.62 45.40
C ARG A 32 19.68 76.55 44.43
N THR A 33 18.66 76.84 43.63
CA THR A 33 18.13 75.96 42.58
C THR A 33 19.12 75.78 41.42
N ILE A 34 19.87 76.82 41.04
CA ILE A 34 20.91 76.71 40.00
C ILE A 34 22.07 75.83 40.49
N ARG A 35 22.43 75.89 41.78
CA ARG A 35 23.49 75.03 42.35
C ARG A 35 23.06 73.57 42.46
N LEU A 36 21.82 73.28 42.86
CA LEU A 36 21.27 71.93 42.88
C LEU A 36 21.10 71.36 41.46
N PHE A 37 20.71 72.19 40.49
CA PHE A 37 20.61 71.80 39.09
C PHE A 37 22.00 71.55 38.47
N ALA A 38 22.99 72.41 38.76
CA ALA A 38 24.37 72.20 38.32
C ALA A 38 25.01 70.96 38.97
N LEU A 39 24.73 70.68 40.26
CA LEU A 39 25.15 69.45 40.93
C LEU A 39 24.43 68.22 40.36
N ALA A 40 23.15 68.31 40.02
CA ALA A 40 22.43 67.23 39.34
C ALA A 40 22.98 67.00 37.93
N CYS A 41 23.31 68.06 37.18
CA CYS A 41 23.96 67.95 35.88
C CYS A 41 25.37 67.38 35.99
N LEU A 42 26.17 67.79 36.99
CA LEU A 42 27.49 67.22 37.25
C LEU A 42 27.40 65.76 37.70
N ALA A 43 26.46 65.42 38.59
CA ALA A 43 26.21 64.05 39.00
C ALA A 43 25.72 63.20 37.82
N PHE A 44 24.91 63.77 36.93
CA PHE A 44 24.48 63.11 35.69
C PHE A 44 25.63 62.93 34.70
N ILE A 45 26.50 63.93 34.55
CA ILE A 45 27.71 63.84 33.71
C ILE A 45 28.67 62.80 34.29
N VAL A 46 28.90 62.80 35.60
CA VAL A 46 29.73 61.81 36.30
C VAL A 46 29.10 60.42 36.18
N PHE A 47 27.78 60.28 36.34
CA PHE A 47 27.08 59.01 36.14
C PHE A 47 27.14 58.52 34.69
N ALA A 48 26.98 59.42 33.72
CA ALA A 48 27.07 59.11 32.29
C ALA A 48 28.50 58.73 31.88
N GLN A 49 29.51 59.46 32.37
CA GLN A 49 30.92 59.15 32.19
C GLN A 49 31.27 57.83 32.91
N TRP A 50 30.80 57.61 34.12
CA TRP A 50 30.99 56.36 34.85
C TRP A 50 30.32 55.18 34.15
N ARG A 51 29.15 55.35 33.51
CA ARG A 51 28.53 54.31 32.67
C ARG A 51 29.27 54.06 31.36
N GLN A 52 29.97 55.06 30.81
CA GLN A 52 30.83 54.92 29.64
C GLN A 52 32.19 54.27 29.98
N ILE A 53 32.68 54.46 31.20
CA ILE A 53 34.01 53.99 31.67
C ILE A 53 33.90 52.69 32.47
N SER A 54 32.73 52.37 33.02
CA SER A 54 32.49 51.08 33.68
C SER A 54 32.72 49.96 32.67
N PRO A 55 33.54 48.95 32.99
CA PRO A 55 33.76 47.83 32.08
C PRO A 55 32.39 47.22 31.77
N ARG A 56 31.99 47.24 30.50
CA ARG A 56 30.86 46.43 30.03
C ARG A 56 31.10 45.02 30.55
N GLU A 57 30.13 44.46 31.27
CA GLU A 57 30.21 43.09 31.75
C GLU A 57 30.59 42.21 30.56
N LYS A 58 31.80 41.66 30.62
CA LYS A 58 32.21 40.63 29.67
C LYS A 58 31.27 39.46 29.96
N THR A 59 30.53 39.04 28.95
CA THR A 59 29.70 37.84 29.04
C THR A 59 30.57 36.68 29.56
N THR A 60 30.04 35.91 30.53
CA THR A 60 30.68 34.70 31.05
C THR A 60 30.46 33.50 30.14
N LEU A 61 29.68 33.68 29.07
CA LEU A 61 29.38 32.67 28.07
C LEU A 61 30.58 32.42 27.15
N SER A 62 30.65 31.21 26.61
CA SER A 62 31.68 30.80 25.66
C SER A 62 31.53 31.58 24.35
N ALA A 63 32.53 32.40 24.02
CA ALA A 63 32.58 33.13 22.77
C ALA A 63 32.53 32.21 21.54
N GLN A 64 33.17 31.03 21.64
CA GLN A 64 33.12 30.01 20.57
C GLN A 64 31.69 29.54 20.34
N LYS A 65 30.98 29.16 21.41
CA LYS A 65 29.60 28.67 21.30
C LYS A 65 28.65 29.74 20.77
N LEU A 66 28.82 30.99 21.19
CA LEU A 66 28.04 32.12 20.66
C LEU A 66 28.31 32.38 19.18
N SER A 67 29.56 32.21 18.72
CA SER A 67 29.87 32.26 17.29
C SER A 67 29.24 31.09 16.52
N GLU A 68 29.27 29.87 17.06
CA GLU A 68 28.58 28.72 16.46
C GLU A 68 27.05 28.92 16.39
N ASP A 69 26.47 29.54 17.41
CA ASP A 69 25.06 29.93 17.46
C ASP A 69 24.73 30.98 16.38
N LEU A 70 25.59 31.98 16.18
CA LEU A 70 25.44 32.95 15.09
C LEU A 70 25.54 32.29 13.71
N GLU A 71 26.41 31.28 13.53
CA GLU A 71 26.44 30.51 12.29
C GLU A 71 25.15 29.68 12.09
N THR A 72 24.56 29.19 13.18
CA THR A 72 23.26 28.49 13.15
C THR A 72 22.13 29.41 12.69
N CYS A 73 22.15 30.69 13.09
CA CYS A 73 21.19 31.70 12.60
C CYS A 73 21.17 31.81 11.07
N LYS A 74 22.33 31.68 10.41
CA LYS A 74 22.39 31.68 8.94
C LYS A 74 21.67 30.48 8.36
N LYS A 75 21.84 29.29 8.95
CA LYS A 75 21.17 28.05 8.51
C LYS A 75 19.64 28.14 8.61
N PHE A 76 19.10 28.82 9.62
CA PHE A 76 17.64 29.02 9.75
C PHE A 76 17.00 29.79 8.60
N ARG A 77 17.78 30.59 7.87
CA ARG A 77 17.28 31.43 6.76
C ARG A 77 17.47 30.78 5.39
N VAL A 78 18.19 29.67 5.33
CA VAL A 78 18.45 28.92 4.08
C VAL A 78 17.33 27.91 3.88
N LYS A 79 16.69 27.95 2.71
CA LYS A 79 15.82 26.86 2.25
C LYS A 79 16.66 25.86 1.48
N PRO A 80 16.49 24.55 1.70
CA PRO A 80 17.16 23.55 0.90
C PRO A 80 16.79 23.66 -0.58
N GLU A 81 17.70 23.19 -1.42
CA GLU A 81 17.50 23.06 -2.85
C GLU A 81 17.65 21.59 -3.25
N ASP A 82 16.90 21.18 -4.27
CA ASP A 82 17.02 19.83 -4.82
C ASP A 82 18.45 19.58 -5.32
N PRO A 83 19.09 18.48 -4.89
CA PRO A 83 20.46 18.16 -5.26
C PRO A 83 20.63 18.10 -6.78
N ALA A 84 21.78 18.58 -7.25
CA ALA A 84 22.09 18.57 -8.68
C ALA A 84 22.12 17.15 -9.23
N GLY A 85 21.57 16.98 -10.44
CA GLY A 85 21.72 15.76 -11.23
C GLY A 85 22.91 15.87 -12.20
N LEU A 86 22.68 16.61 -13.28
CA LEU A 86 23.66 16.86 -14.33
C LEU A 86 24.85 17.69 -13.83
N GLY A 87 26.05 17.37 -14.31
CA GLY A 87 27.30 18.08 -13.98
C GLY A 87 28.06 17.50 -12.79
N ARG A 88 27.55 16.42 -12.16
CA ARG A 88 28.26 15.65 -11.15
C ARG A 88 29.29 14.73 -11.80
N ASP A 89 30.49 14.67 -11.23
CA ASP A 89 31.55 13.75 -11.68
C ASP A 89 31.26 12.29 -11.30
N LYS A 90 30.62 12.07 -10.15
CA LYS A 90 30.20 10.76 -9.63
C LYS A 90 28.99 10.88 -8.72
N ASN A 91 28.27 9.77 -8.55
CA ASN A 91 27.24 9.64 -7.51
C ASN A 91 27.90 9.73 -6.12
N ALA A 92 27.24 10.38 -5.16
CA ALA A 92 27.70 10.46 -3.77
C ALA A 92 27.86 9.07 -3.12
N ARG A 93 27.12 8.09 -3.62
CA ARG A 93 27.14 6.68 -3.22
C ARG A 93 28.02 5.82 -4.15
N TYR A 94 28.87 6.41 -4.98
CA TYR A 94 29.78 5.63 -5.83
C TYR A 94 30.89 4.95 -5.01
N ILE A 95 31.14 3.66 -5.27
CA ILE A 95 32.32 2.96 -4.75
C ILE A 95 33.44 3.04 -5.79
N ASP A 96 34.62 3.46 -5.36
CA ASP A 96 35.80 3.48 -6.22
C ASP A 96 36.17 2.06 -6.68
N GLY A 97 36.46 1.90 -7.97
CA GLY A 97 36.73 0.60 -8.60
C GLY A 97 35.50 -0.09 -9.20
N GLY A 98 34.30 0.50 -9.09
CA GLY A 98 33.11 0.02 -9.79
C GLY A 98 33.29 0.06 -11.32
N LYS A 99 32.94 -1.03 -11.99
CA LYS A 99 33.05 -1.12 -13.45
C LYS A 99 31.89 -0.41 -14.15
N PRO A 100 32.14 0.28 -15.26
CA PRO A 100 31.06 0.82 -16.07
C PRO A 100 30.24 -0.30 -16.72
N THR A 101 28.95 -0.05 -16.94
CA THR A 101 28.03 -0.99 -17.59
C THR A 101 27.38 -0.34 -18.81
N LEU A 102 27.42 -1.02 -19.94
CA LEU A 102 26.65 -0.68 -21.13
C LEU A 102 25.47 -1.67 -21.25
N ILE A 103 24.25 -1.17 -21.08
CA ILE A 103 23.02 -1.90 -21.39
C ILE A 103 22.69 -1.64 -22.86
N LYS A 104 22.80 -2.67 -23.70
CA LYS A 104 22.57 -2.56 -25.14
C LYS A 104 21.15 -2.96 -25.53
N ASN A 105 20.64 -2.32 -26.60
CA ASN A 105 19.42 -2.72 -27.28
C ASN A 105 18.21 -2.83 -26.32
N ALA A 106 17.96 -1.77 -25.55
CA ALA A 106 16.82 -1.68 -24.65
C ALA A 106 15.70 -0.82 -25.26
N THR A 107 14.45 -1.14 -24.89
CA THR A 107 13.29 -0.29 -25.13
C THR A 107 13.06 0.59 -23.89
N VAL A 108 13.57 1.82 -23.91
CA VAL A 108 13.68 2.68 -22.72
C VAL A 108 12.46 3.59 -22.55
N TRP A 109 11.90 3.63 -21.35
CA TRP A 109 10.98 4.67 -20.91
C TRP A 109 11.76 5.77 -20.19
N ILE A 110 11.88 6.94 -20.83
CA ILE A 110 12.70 8.05 -20.32
C ILE A 110 12.11 8.65 -19.03
N GLY A 111 10.79 8.62 -18.85
CA GLY A 111 10.11 9.21 -17.68
C GLY A 111 9.81 10.70 -17.80
N GLU A 112 9.94 11.29 -18.99
CA GLU A 112 9.48 12.64 -19.33
C GLU A 112 9.07 12.73 -20.81
N PRO A 113 8.20 13.69 -21.19
CA PRO A 113 7.79 13.82 -22.58
C PRO A 113 8.94 14.34 -23.46
N VAL A 114 8.90 14.00 -24.75
CA VAL A 114 9.86 14.43 -25.77
C VAL A 114 10.05 15.95 -25.71
N LYS A 115 11.31 16.38 -25.75
CA LYS A 115 11.69 17.79 -25.66
C LYS A 115 10.91 18.64 -26.67
N GLY A 116 10.25 19.70 -26.19
CA GLY A 116 9.43 20.60 -27.01
C GLY A 116 7.93 20.32 -26.94
N THR A 117 7.50 19.24 -26.28
CA THR A 117 6.09 18.99 -25.97
C THR A 117 5.59 20.05 -24.99
N THR A 118 4.43 20.67 -25.27
CA THR A 118 3.81 21.64 -24.36
C THR A 118 3.27 20.95 -23.11
N HIS A 119 3.01 21.72 -22.05
CA HIS A 119 2.46 21.15 -20.82
C HIS A 119 1.07 20.52 -21.06
N GLU A 120 0.23 21.17 -21.87
CA GLU A 120 -1.09 20.69 -22.23
C GLU A 120 -1.03 19.38 -23.04
N ASP A 121 -0.11 19.31 -24.00
CA ASP A 121 0.07 18.12 -24.84
C ASP A 121 0.65 16.96 -24.03
N ALA A 122 1.64 17.22 -23.16
CA ALA A 122 2.20 16.23 -22.26
C ALA A 122 1.13 15.65 -21.33
N ARG A 123 0.24 16.50 -20.80
CA ARG A 123 -0.89 16.08 -19.96
C ARG A 123 -1.93 15.27 -20.73
N ALA A 124 -2.14 15.57 -22.00
CA ALA A 124 -2.97 14.77 -22.90
C ALA A 124 -2.30 13.44 -23.33
N GLY A 125 -1.09 13.15 -22.83
CA GLY A 125 -0.33 11.94 -23.15
C GLY A 125 0.44 11.99 -24.46
N LYS A 126 0.54 13.16 -25.11
CA LYS A 126 1.38 13.32 -26.31
C LYS A 126 2.84 13.48 -25.91
N GLY A 127 3.74 13.03 -26.79
CA GLY A 127 5.19 13.11 -26.55
C GLY A 127 5.73 12.08 -25.55
N TRP A 128 4.91 11.17 -25.04
CA TRP A 128 5.37 10.05 -24.21
C TRP A 128 5.57 8.82 -25.09
N GLU A 129 6.76 8.23 -25.03
CA GLU A 129 7.13 7.12 -25.90
C GLU A 129 8.16 6.19 -25.26
N TRP A 130 8.15 4.95 -25.75
CA TRP A 130 9.21 3.98 -25.57
C TRP A 130 10.24 4.16 -26.70
N VAL A 131 11.52 4.34 -26.36
CA VAL A 131 12.59 4.60 -27.34
C VAL A 131 13.62 3.47 -27.37
N GLN A 132 14.03 3.03 -28.55
CA GLN A 132 15.14 2.08 -28.70
C GLN A 132 16.45 2.79 -28.41
N SER A 133 17.20 2.35 -27.40
CA SER A 133 18.45 2.98 -26.97
C SER A 133 19.37 2.04 -26.21
N ASP A 134 20.66 2.33 -26.28
CA ASP A 134 21.68 1.87 -25.37
C ASP A 134 21.77 2.85 -24.18
N VAL A 135 22.00 2.31 -22.98
CA VAL A 135 22.15 3.07 -21.74
C VAL A 135 23.52 2.77 -21.12
N TYR A 136 24.34 3.81 -20.95
CA TYR A 136 25.68 3.70 -20.38
C TYR A 136 25.71 4.23 -18.95
N LEU A 137 26.09 3.36 -18.01
CA LEU A 137 26.19 3.60 -16.58
C LEU A 137 27.66 3.67 -16.17
N GLU A 138 28.08 4.75 -15.53
CA GLU A 138 29.45 4.89 -15.04
C GLU A 138 29.46 5.84 -13.84
N LYS A 139 30.32 5.51 -12.85
CA LYS A 139 30.45 6.29 -11.61
C LYS A 139 29.14 6.44 -10.83
N GLY A 140 28.30 5.42 -10.92
CA GLY A 140 26.96 5.37 -10.32
C GLY A 140 25.95 6.35 -10.91
N LEU A 141 26.22 6.86 -12.12
CA LEU A 141 25.37 7.79 -12.85
C LEU A 141 25.01 7.21 -14.23
N ILE A 142 23.83 7.56 -14.72
CA ILE A 142 23.51 7.42 -16.14
C ILE A 142 24.33 8.50 -16.87
N GLN A 143 25.27 8.09 -17.71
CA GLN A 143 26.12 9.01 -18.47
C GLN A 143 25.55 9.31 -19.85
N ARG A 144 25.02 8.29 -20.53
CA ARG A 144 24.47 8.42 -21.89
C ARG A 144 23.24 7.55 -22.09
N VAL A 145 22.33 8.06 -22.90
CA VAL A 145 21.16 7.36 -23.44
C VAL A 145 21.10 7.70 -24.91
N GLU A 146 21.54 6.78 -25.77
CA GLU A 146 21.76 7.02 -27.19
C GLU A 146 21.35 5.80 -28.01
N LYS A 147 20.97 5.97 -29.28
CA LYS A 147 20.48 4.86 -30.11
C LYS A 147 21.50 3.74 -30.31
N ASP A 148 22.78 4.09 -30.43
CA ASP A 148 23.88 3.14 -30.65
C ASP A 148 25.15 3.69 -30.02
N ILE A 149 25.62 3.02 -28.96
CA ILE A 149 26.86 3.34 -28.27
C ILE A 149 27.93 2.34 -28.72
N LYS A 150 28.94 2.86 -29.43
CA LYS A 150 30.09 2.05 -29.86
C LYS A 150 30.91 1.61 -28.64
N THR A 151 31.05 0.31 -28.44
CA THR A 151 31.87 -0.26 -27.35
C THR A 151 33.33 0.20 -27.43
N SER A 152 33.86 0.44 -28.63
CA SER A 152 35.21 1.00 -28.83
C SER A 152 35.39 2.44 -28.33
N SER A 153 34.31 3.12 -27.95
CA SER A 153 34.35 4.46 -27.34
C SER A 153 34.35 4.43 -25.80
N LEU A 154 34.28 3.23 -25.22
CA LEU A 154 34.17 3.00 -23.78
C LEU A 154 35.46 2.38 -23.22
N PRO A 155 35.67 2.44 -21.89
CA PRO A 155 36.75 1.71 -21.23
C PRO A 155 36.72 0.21 -21.52
N ASP A 156 37.89 -0.40 -21.66
CA ASP A 156 38.05 -1.83 -22.01
C ASP A 156 37.43 -2.79 -20.98
N ASP A 157 37.26 -2.34 -19.73
CA ASP A 157 36.67 -3.10 -18.62
C ASP A 157 35.14 -2.92 -18.48
N THR A 158 34.50 -2.26 -19.47
CA THR A 158 33.04 -2.09 -19.50
C THR A 158 32.31 -3.43 -19.59
N ILE A 159 31.40 -3.65 -18.65
CA ILE A 159 30.48 -4.79 -18.68
C ILE A 159 29.40 -4.50 -19.72
N VAL A 160 29.22 -5.41 -20.68
CA VAL A 160 28.13 -5.32 -21.66
C VAL A 160 26.99 -6.22 -21.23
N TYR A 161 25.81 -5.65 -21.03
CA TYR A 161 24.56 -6.37 -20.78
C TYR A 161 23.66 -6.22 -22.01
N GLU A 162 23.24 -7.32 -22.61
CA GLU A 162 22.35 -7.30 -23.76
C GLU A 162 20.89 -7.39 -23.28
N ALA A 163 20.10 -6.34 -23.55
CA ALA A 163 18.70 -6.30 -23.13
C ALA A 163 17.75 -6.98 -24.12
N HIS A 164 18.19 -7.34 -25.32
CA HIS A 164 17.36 -8.08 -26.31
C HIS A 164 16.03 -7.38 -26.65
N GLY A 165 16.02 -6.04 -26.71
CA GLY A 165 14.82 -5.24 -26.95
C GLY A 165 13.88 -5.11 -25.74
N ARG A 166 14.23 -5.69 -24.57
CA ARG A 166 13.39 -5.63 -23.37
C ARG A 166 13.17 -4.21 -22.86
N ARG A 167 12.06 -4.03 -22.13
CA ARG A 167 11.67 -2.75 -21.55
C ARG A 167 12.62 -2.36 -20.43
N LEU A 168 13.04 -1.10 -20.42
CA LEU A 168 13.89 -0.52 -19.38
C LEU A 168 13.25 0.74 -18.82
N THR A 169 13.16 0.83 -17.51
CA THR A 169 12.66 2.02 -16.78
C THR A 169 13.73 2.53 -15.82
N SER A 170 13.50 3.72 -15.24
CA SER A 170 14.18 4.05 -13.99
C SER A 170 13.74 3.08 -12.88
N GLY A 171 14.50 3.05 -11.79
CA GLY A 171 14.07 2.42 -10.56
C GLY A 171 12.73 2.96 -10.06
N ILE A 172 11.92 2.08 -9.46
CA ILE A 172 10.67 2.44 -8.81
C ILE A 172 10.98 3.15 -7.49
N VAL A 173 10.20 4.19 -7.18
CA VAL A 173 10.33 5.04 -6.00
C VAL A 173 9.04 4.98 -5.19
N ASP A 174 9.12 4.41 -4.00
CA ASP A 174 7.99 4.29 -3.08
C ASP A 174 8.03 5.40 -2.02
N THR A 175 7.08 6.32 -2.06
CA THR A 175 7.04 7.48 -1.14
C THR A 175 6.50 7.16 0.25
N HIS A 176 6.03 5.93 0.51
CA HIS A 176 5.55 5.56 1.82
C HIS A 176 5.76 4.07 2.11
N SER A 177 6.72 3.78 2.97
CA SER A 177 7.07 2.44 3.41
C SER A 177 7.53 2.43 4.88
N HIS A 178 7.38 1.28 5.53
CA HIS A 178 7.91 1.00 6.86
C HIS A 178 8.98 -0.11 6.84
N ALA A 179 9.55 -0.42 5.67
CA ALA A 179 10.63 -1.39 5.58
C ALA A 179 11.81 -1.05 6.50
N GLY A 180 12.38 -2.04 7.19
CA GLY A 180 13.47 -1.88 8.15
C GLY A 180 13.04 -1.36 9.53
N VAL A 181 11.96 -0.59 9.66
CA VAL A 181 11.41 -0.18 10.98
C VAL A 181 10.25 -1.06 11.44
N TYR A 182 9.63 -1.79 10.51
CA TYR A 182 8.85 -2.99 10.76
C TYR A 182 9.45 -4.18 9.98
N PRO A 183 10.52 -4.80 10.51
CA PRO A 183 11.16 -5.94 9.86
C PRO A 183 10.25 -7.14 9.71
N LEU A 184 10.49 -7.92 8.66
CA LEU A 184 9.79 -9.19 8.44
C LEU A 184 10.73 -10.41 8.64
N PRO A 185 10.24 -11.52 9.23
CA PRO A 185 8.90 -11.68 9.80
C PRO A 185 8.68 -10.77 11.00
N SER A 186 7.43 -10.38 11.23
CA SER A 186 7.05 -9.48 12.32
C SER A 186 7.36 -10.11 13.68
N LEU A 187 8.17 -9.42 14.47
CA LEU A 187 8.59 -9.82 15.80
C LEU A 187 8.45 -8.63 16.75
N GLU A 188 7.96 -8.88 17.96
CA GLU A 188 7.78 -7.84 18.99
C GLU A 188 9.08 -7.09 19.30
N GLY A 189 10.21 -7.82 19.34
CA GLY A 189 11.52 -7.25 19.72
C GLY A 189 12.11 -6.24 18.73
N ASN A 190 11.59 -6.17 17.50
CA ASN A 190 12.10 -5.29 16.44
C ASN A 190 11.00 -4.39 15.85
N SER A 191 9.87 -4.23 16.55
CA SER A 191 8.72 -3.45 16.09
C SER A 191 8.89 -1.96 16.45
N ASP A 192 9.68 -1.24 15.66
CA ASP A 192 10.13 0.13 15.96
C ASP A 192 9.47 1.22 15.08
N GLY A 193 8.37 0.89 14.41
CA GLY A 193 7.70 1.80 13.46
C GLY A 193 6.86 2.92 14.09
N ASN A 194 6.49 2.87 15.38
CA ASN A 194 5.79 3.98 16.06
C ASN A 194 6.35 4.21 17.48
N GLU A 195 6.79 5.44 17.76
CA GLU A 195 7.17 5.88 19.11
C GLU A 195 5.93 6.27 19.91
N MET A 196 5.22 5.29 20.45
CA MET A 196 3.90 5.49 21.08
C MET A 196 3.95 6.04 22.52
N SER A 197 5.12 6.47 23.02
CA SER A 197 5.24 7.07 24.36
C SER A 197 4.58 8.45 24.48
N ASP A 198 4.41 9.17 23.37
CA ASP A 198 3.74 10.48 23.30
C ASP A 198 3.06 10.68 21.93
N ASN A 199 1.97 11.44 21.84
CA ASN A 199 1.27 11.72 20.58
C ASN A 199 2.02 12.69 19.66
N ILE A 200 2.90 13.51 20.23
CA ILE A 200 3.67 14.53 19.50
C ILE A 200 5.16 14.21 19.65
N THR A 201 5.75 13.53 18.67
CA THR A 201 7.14 13.09 18.69
C THR A 201 7.97 13.64 17.51
N PRO A 202 7.96 14.96 17.22
CA PRO A 202 8.75 15.54 16.12
C PRO A 202 10.27 15.30 16.23
N TRP A 203 10.76 14.96 17.42
CA TRP A 203 12.15 14.61 17.70
C TRP A 203 12.53 13.17 17.34
N ALA A 204 11.55 12.27 17.19
CA ALA A 204 11.80 10.88 16.83
C ALA A 204 12.31 10.79 15.38
N ARG A 205 13.11 9.76 15.08
CA ARG A 205 13.75 9.61 13.76
C ARG A 205 13.75 8.14 13.35
N ALA A 206 13.16 7.84 12.18
CA ALA A 206 13.13 6.46 11.67
C ALA A 206 14.52 5.86 11.41
N ILE A 207 15.54 6.69 11.14
CA ILE A 207 16.91 6.20 10.95
C ILE A 207 17.50 5.54 12.21
N ASP A 208 17.03 5.91 13.39
CA ASP A 208 17.56 5.39 14.66
C ASP A 208 17.10 3.94 14.94
N SER A 209 16.08 3.46 14.23
CA SER A 209 15.55 2.10 14.34
C SER A 209 15.57 1.30 13.04
N LEU A 210 16.04 1.88 11.93
CA LEU A 210 16.11 1.20 10.64
C LEU A 210 17.06 0.00 10.72
N LEU A 211 16.53 -1.22 10.55
CA LEU A 211 17.29 -2.46 10.43
C LEU A 211 17.84 -2.62 9.00
N PRO A 212 19.16 -2.45 8.75
CA PRO A 212 19.71 -2.45 7.40
C PRO A 212 19.68 -3.82 6.71
N LEU A 213 19.76 -4.90 7.51
CA LEU A 213 19.81 -6.28 7.02
C LEU A 213 18.46 -6.99 7.16
N ASP A 214 17.38 -6.22 7.16
CA ASP A 214 16.02 -6.74 7.10
C ASP A 214 15.83 -7.54 5.79
N PRO A 215 15.48 -8.84 5.87
CA PRO A 215 15.34 -9.69 4.68
C PRO A 215 14.37 -9.13 3.63
N GLN A 216 13.35 -8.36 4.05
CA GLN A 216 12.39 -7.81 3.10
C GLN A 216 13.03 -6.77 2.15
N ILE A 217 14.17 -6.16 2.48
CA ILE A 217 14.86 -5.20 1.58
C ILE A 217 15.28 -5.90 0.28
N GLU A 218 15.78 -7.15 0.37
CA GLU A 218 16.12 -7.94 -0.81
C GLU A 218 14.87 -8.32 -1.63
N VAL A 219 13.77 -8.62 -0.94
CA VAL A 219 12.49 -8.92 -1.58
C VAL A 219 11.95 -7.70 -2.31
N ILE A 220 11.95 -6.53 -1.67
CA ILE A 220 11.45 -5.27 -2.22
C ILE A 220 12.21 -4.88 -3.49
N LYS A 221 13.55 -4.92 -3.47
CA LYS A 221 14.35 -4.58 -4.67
C LYS A 221 14.14 -5.54 -5.84
N SER A 222 13.76 -6.79 -5.55
CA SER A 222 13.42 -7.77 -6.60
C SER A 222 12.17 -7.40 -7.40
N GLY A 223 11.35 -6.48 -6.88
CA GLY A 223 10.23 -5.83 -7.56
C GLY A 223 10.60 -4.60 -8.39
N GLY A 224 11.89 -4.26 -8.50
CA GLY A 224 12.36 -3.06 -9.21
C GLY A 224 12.28 -1.78 -8.37
N VAL A 225 11.91 -1.90 -7.08
CA VAL A 225 11.92 -0.80 -6.12
C VAL A 225 13.34 -0.52 -5.69
N THR A 226 13.86 0.64 -6.09
CA THR A 226 15.24 1.03 -5.79
C THR A 226 15.33 1.97 -4.60
N THR A 227 14.26 2.74 -4.36
CA THR A 227 14.24 3.82 -3.38
C THR A 227 12.92 3.82 -2.62
N SER A 228 12.96 3.97 -1.29
CA SER A 228 11.77 4.17 -0.46
C SER A 228 11.97 5.27 0.57
N LEU A 229 10.91 6.05 0.83
CA LEU A 229 10.87 6.92 2.00
C LEU A 229 10.41 6.10 3.21
N ILE A 230 11.35 5.80 4.10
CA ILE A 230 11.07 5.09 5.35
C ILE A 230 10.66 6.09 6.41
N LEU A 231 9.49 5.87 6.98
CA LEU A 231 8.85 6.84 7.85
C LEU A 231 8.16 6.19 9.04
N PRO A 232 7.99 6.91 10.16
CA PRO A 232 7.18 6.43 11.27
C PRO A 232 5.75 6.10 10.80
N GLY A 233 5.04 5.25 11.55
CA GLY A 233 3.64 4.91 11.33
C GLY A 233 2.69 6.09 11.54
N SER A 234 1.43 5.77 11.77
CA SER A 234 0.37 6.76 12.01
C SER A 234 -0.20 6.69 13.42
N GLY A 235 0.54 6.12 14.37
CA GLY A 235 0.14 6.03 15.77
C GLY A 235 0.06 7.39 16.47
N ASN A 236 0.75 8.40 15.93
CA ASN A 236 0.96 9.72 16.53
C ASN A 236 0.48 10.82 15.58
N ASN A 237 -0.05 11.94 16.09
CA ASN A 237 -0.36 13.09 15.23
C ASN A 237 0.89 13.68 14.56
N ILE A 238 2.03 13.72 15.25
CA ILE A 238 3.34 14.01 14.67
C ILE A 238 4.26 12.85 15.03
N GLY A 239 4.60 11.99 14.08
CA GLY A 239 5.32 10.74 14.32
C GLY A 239 6.84 10.86 14.26
N GLY A 240 7.37 11.97 13.73
CA GLY A 240 8.82 12.22 13.66
C GLY A 240 9.38 12.23 12.24
N GLU A 241 10.70 12.18 12.15
CA GLU A 241 11.44 12.28 10.90
C GLU A 241 11.46 10.98 10.10
N ALA A 242 11.42 11.16 8.78
CA ALA A 242 11.52 10.12 7.77
C ALA A 242 12.82 10.24 6.97
N TYR A 243 13.26 9.13 6.38
CA TYR A 243 14.55 9.01 5.72
C TYR A 243 14.42 8.27 4.39
N LEU A 244 15.02 8.82 3.34
CA LEU A 244 15.01 8.23 2.01
C LEU A 244 16.17 7.24 1.88
N ILE A 245 15.87 5.98 1.56
CA ILE A 245 16.87 4.91 1.45
C ILE A 245 16.95 4.32 0.05
N LYS A 246 18.08 3.69 -0.28
CA LYS A 246 18.28 2.79 -1.41
C LYS A 246 18.28 1.35 -0.94
N HIS A 247 17.64 0.46 -1.69
CA HIS A 247 17.59 -0.98 -1.40
C HIS A 247 18.80 -1.75 -1.96
N ALA A 248 20.01 -1.20 -1.82
CA ALA A 248 21.23 -1.76 -2.42
C ALA A 248 21.91 -2.89 -1.60
N VAL A 249 21.21 -3.47 -0.62
CA VAL A 249 21.71 -4.52 0.31
C VAL A 249 21.92 -5.83 -0.44
N GLY A 250 22.97 -6.61 -0.15
CA GLY A 250 23.03 -8.03 -0.52
C GLY A 250 24.12 -8.49 -1.50
N LYS A 251 25.18 -7.71 -1.75
CA LYS A 251 26.38 -8.21 -2.46
C LYS A 251 27.65 -8.07 -1.63
N ALA A 252 28.42 -9.16 -1.51
CA ALA A 252 29.71 -9.17 -0.81
C ALA A 252 30.79 -8.37 -1.55
N ASP A 253 30.69 -8.26 -2.87
CA ASP A 253 31.52 -7.44 -3.76
C ASP A 253 30.86 -6.11 -4.19
N GLY A 254 29.65 -5.85 -3.67
CA GLY A 254 28.92 -4.59 -3.82
C GLY A 254 29.17 -3.61 -2.68
N ARG A 255 28.17 -2.77 -2.37
CA ARG A 255 28.23 -1.83 -1.22
C ARG A 255 28.09 -2.60 0.09
N GLN A 256 28.94 -2.31 1.08
CA GLN A 256 28.68 -2.73 2.46
C GLN A 256 27.55 -1.87 3.03
N GLU A 257 26.32 -2.28 2.79
CA GLU A 257 25.08 -1.64 3.28
C GLU A 257 24.74 -2.20 4.67
N ILE A 258 25.64 -2.00 5.64
CA ILE A 258 25.53 -2.58 6.98
C ILE A 258 25.06 -1.57 8.05
N SER A 259 25.06 -0.27 7.73
CA SER A 259 24.54 0.79 8.60
C SER A 259 23.42 1.58 7.93
N ALA A 260 22.48 2.12 8.71
CA ALA A 260 21.39 2.94 8.19
C ALA A 260 21.89 4.17 7.38
N GLN A 261 23.08 4.68 7.69
CA GLN A 261 23.70 5.77 6.95
C GLN A 261 24.16 5.34 5.55
N ASP A 262 24.62 4.09 5.40
CA ASP A 262 25.04 3.55 4.11
C ASP A 262 23.87 3.49 3.15
N LEU A 263 22.65 3.29 3.65
CA LEU A 263 21.42 3.14 2.88
C LEU A 263 20.85 4.47 2.39
N LEU A 264 21.28 5.63 2.91
CA LEU A 264 20.65 6.92 2.56
C LEU A 264 20.78 7.27 1.07
N ALA A 265 19.64 7.45 0.40
CA ALA A 265 19.59 7.89 -0.99
C ALA A 265 20.16 9.30 -1.19
N ASP A 266 20.09 10.13 -0.15
CA ASP A 266 20.69 11.46 -0.09
C ASP A 266 21.66 11.59 1.10
N PRO A 267 22.93 11.16 0.94
CA PRO A 267 23.92 11.18 2.03
C PRO A 267 24.19 12.59 2.59
N ASP A 268 24.06 13.61 1.75
CA ASP A 268 24.26 15.02 2.11
C ASP A 268 23.08 15.62 2.88
N ARG A 269 21.95 14.88 2.96
CA ARG A 269 20.72 15.26 3.66
C ARG A 269 20.24 16.66 3.29
N ASN A 270 20.13 16.92 1.98
CA ASN A 270 19.63 18.18 1.45
C ASN A 270 18.24 18.47 1.99
N TRP A 271 17.33 17.48 1.89
CA TRP A 271 15.98 17.59 2.43
C TRP A 271 15.80 16.72 3.67
N ARG A 272 15.01 17.24 4.62
CA ARG A 272 14.43 16.47 5.74
C ARG A 272 12.99 16.11 5.40
N TYR A 273 12.49 15.04 6.01
CA TYR A 273 11.11 14.58 5.82
C TYR A 273 10.45 14.36 7.18
N MET A 274 9.15 14.60 7.28
CA MET A 274 8.41 14.40 8.53
C MET A 274 7.06 13.73 8.28
N LYS A 275 6.73 12.76 9.13
CA LYS A 275 5.41 12.10 9.15
C LYS A 275 4.48 12.80 10.14
N MET A 276 3.26 13.06 9.67
CA MET A 276 2.12 13.45 10.50
C MET A 276 0.92 12.53 10.22
N ALA A 277 -0.05 12.48 11.13
CA ALA A 277 -1.28 11.72 10.96
C ALA A 277 -2.52 12.41 11.54
N CYS A 278 -3.65 12.22 10.88
CA CYS A 278 -4.99 12.58 11.31
C CYS A 278 -5.84 11.30 11.54
N GLY A 279 -7.00 11.45 12.17
CA GLY A 279 -8.11 10.52 12.01
C GLY A 279 -8.18 9.45 13.09
N GLU A 280 -8.47 8.21 12.69
CA GLU A 280 -8.76 7.13 13.64
C GLU A 280 -7.55 6.61 14.39
N ASN A 281 -6.38 6.60 13.75
CA ASN A 281 -5.21 5.91 14.29
C ASN A 281 -4.66 6.57 15.56
N ALA A 282 -4.30 7.86 15.52
CA ALA A 282 -3.71 8.53 16.67
C ALA A 282 -4.67 8.64 17.87
N LYS A 283 -5.95 8.96 17.60
CA LYS A 283 -6.97 9.00 18.66
C LYS A 283 -7.24 7.63 19.30
N ARG A 284 -7.07 6.53 18.56
CA ARG A 284 -7.24 5.16 19.09
C ARG A 284 -6.06 4.75 19.97
N VAL A 285 -4.84 5.13 19.60
CA VAL A 285 -3.62 4.81 20.35
C VAL A 285 -3.52 5.61 21.64
N HIS A 286 -3.69 6.93 21.56
CA HIS A 286 -3.44 7.83 22.68
C HIS A 286 -4.71 8.25 23.44
N GLY A 287 -5.88 8.14 22.80
CA GLY A 287 -7.15 8.61 23.35
C GLY A 287 -7.71 7.72 24.46
N GLY A 288 -8.54 8.35 25.28
CA GLY A 288 -9.30 7.72 26.35
C GLY A 288 -9.93 8.81 27.22
N VAL A 289 -10.85 8.43 28.12
CA VAL A 289 -11.36 9.40 29.11
C VAL A 289 -10.19 9.93 29.94
N GLY A 290 -9.97 11.24 29.91
CA GLY A 290 -8.83 11.90 30.57
C GLY A 290 -7.51 11.87 29.80
N LYS A 291 -7.47 11.32 28.58
CA LYS A 291 -6.31 11.34 27.69
C LYS A 291 -6.63 12.11 26.40
N ARG A 292 -5.60 12.68 25.78
CA ARG A 292 -5.72 13.37 24.48
C ARG A 292 -4.75 12.74 23.47
N PRO A 293 -5.11 12.70 22.19
CA PRO A 293 -6.41 13.09 21.61
C PRO A 293 -7.47 12.00 21.74
N PHE A 294 -8.67 12.32 22.25
CA PHE A 294 -9.82 11.40 22.23
C PHE A 294 -10.66 11.51 20.94
N SER A 295 -10.56 12.64 20.24
CA SER A 295 -11.38 12.97 19.07
C SER A 295 -10.57 13.80 18.07
N ARG A 296 -11.08 13.95 16.84
CA ARG A 296 -10.52 14.85 15.81
C ARG A 296 -10.36 16.31 16.28
N MET A 297 -11.23 16.75 17.21
CA MET A 297 -11.08 18.06 17.86
C MET A 297 -9.84 18.09 18.77
N GLY A 298 -9.61 17.01 19.52
CA GLY A 298 -8.42 16.81 20.32
C GLY A 298 -7.17 16.77 19.45
N GLU A 299 -7.18 16.02 18.35
CA GLU A 299 -6.06 15.99 17.40
C GLU A 299 -5.74 17.38 16.85
N SER A 300 -6.77 18.12 16.42
CA SER A 300 -6.61 19.49 15.95
C SER A 300 -6.02 20.42 17.02
N TYR A 301 -6.40 20.25 18.30
CA TYR A 301 -5.79 21.00 19.39
C TYR A 301 -4.32 20.62 19.58
N GLU A 302 -3.98 19.33 19.57
CA GLU A 302 -2.59 18.86 19.71
C GLU A 302 -1.69 19.39 18.58
N PHE A 303 -2.18 19.39 17.33
CA PHE A 303 -1.48 20.05 16.22
C PHE A 303 -1.29 21.55 16.46
N ARG A 304 -2.36 22.31 16.74
CA ARG A 304 -2.23 23.76 16.99
C ARG A 304 -1.25 24.03 18.11
N HIS A 305 -1.37 23.30 19.23
CA HIS A 305 -0.50 23.49 20.37
C HIS A 305 0.98 23.22 20.00
N ALA A 306 1.27 22.13 19.31
CA ALA A 306 2.62 21.82 18.85
C ALA A 306 3.19 22.92 17.94
N PHE A 307 2.43 23.38 16.95
CA PHE A 307 2.88 24.44 16.05
C PHE A 307 2.98 25.81 16.74
N GLU A 308 2.15 26.12 17.74
CA GLU A 308 2.31 27.32 18.57
C GLU A 308 3.62 27.28 19.36
N ARG A 309 3.96 26.13 19.98
CA ARG A 309 5.23 25.94 20.68
C ARG A 309 6.43 26.11 19.75
N ALA A 310 6.36 25.54 18.55
CA ALA A 310 7.39 25.71 17.54
C ALA A 310 7.50 27.19 17.07
N ARG A 311 6.38 27.87 16.84
CA ARG A 311 6.35 29.30 16.48
C ARG A 311 6.99 30.17 17.57
N ASP A 312 6.69 29.91 18.84
CA ASP A 312 7.29 30.64 19.97
C ASP A 312 8.82 30.46 20.00
N LEU A 313 9.30 29.25 19.72
CA LEU A 313 10.74 28.97 19.62
C LEU A 313 11.36 29.69 18.42
N ILE A 314 10.71 29.68 17.26
CA ILE A 314 11.16 30.44 16.07
C ILE A 314 11.31 31.91 16.39
N GLN A 315 10.32 32.53 17.05
CA GLN A 315 10.36 33.94 17.42
C GLN A 315 11.56 34.24 18.32
N LYS A 316 11.77 33.44 19.37
CA LYS A 316 12.93 33.59 20.27
C LYS A 316 14.26 33.43 19.55
N GLN A 317 14.36 32.46 18.64
CA GLN A 317 15.54 32.25 17.81
C GLN A 317 15.81 33.46 16.91
N ASP A 318 14.78 33.95 16.21
CA ASP A 318 14.91 35.07 15.28
C ASP A 318 15.27 36.37 16.02
N ASP A 319 14.68 36.62 17.19
CA ASP A 319 15.02 37.75 18.06
C ASP A 319 16.47 37.68 18.56
N TRP A 320 16.91 36.49 18.99
CA TRP A 320 18.29 36.25 19.40
C TRP A 320 19.25 36.50 18.23
N CYS A 321 18.94 35.97 17.04
CA CYS A 321 19.75 36.14 15.84
C CYS A 321 19.87 37.61 15.44
N ALA A 322 18.76 38.35 15.43
CA ALA A 322 18.77 39.78 15.13
C ALA A 322 19.58 40.60 16.15
N LYS A 323 19.50 40.25 17.44
CA LYS A 323 20.30 40.88 18.51
C LYS A 323 21.79 40.58 18.33
N ALA A 324 22.16 39.32 18.07
CA ALA A 324 23.54 38.90 17.88
C ALA A 324 24.19 39.55 16.64
N GLU A 325 23.45 39.65 15.53
CA GLU A 325 23.93 40.30 14.29
C GLU A 325 24.09 41.82 14.44
N SER A 326 23.19 42.47 15.18
CA SER A 326 23.21 43.93 15.35
C SER A 326 24.19 44.40 16.43
N LEU A 327 24.33 43.65 17.51
CA LEU A 327 25.12 44.04 18.68
C LEU A 327 26.46 43.31 18.79
N GLY A 328 26.66 42.22 18.05
CA GLY A 328 27.81 41.33 18.20
C GLY A 328 27.58 40.27 19.29
N VAL A 329 28.11 39.07 19.05
CA VAL A 329 27.96 37.91 19.95
C VAL A 329 28.50 38.17 21.34
N GLU A 330 29.51 39.03 21.49
CA GLU A 330 30.11 39.39 22.78
C GLU A 330 29.16 40.15 23.71
N LYS A 331 28.03 40.65 23.19
CA LYS A 331 27.00 41.37 23.95
C LYS A 331 25.78 40.49 24.27
N MET A 332 25.85 39.20 23.99
CA MET A 332 24.80 38.25 24.32
C MET A 332 24.94 37.76 25.76
N ASP A 333 23.80 37.71 26.43
CA ASP A 333 23.59 37.29 27.82
C ASP A 333 23.02 35.87 27.94
N GLU A 334 22.67 35.26 26.81
CA GLU A 334 22.23 33.87 26.69
C GLU A 334 22.70 33.26 25.35
N TYR A 335 22.78 31.92 25.29
CA TYR A 335 22.99 31.19 24.03
C TYR A 335 21.72 31.18 23.17
N LEU A 336 21.84 30.82 21.90
CA LEU A 336 20.69 30.71 21.01
C LEU A 336 19.65 29.72 21.61
N PRO A 337 18.37 30.13 21.75
CA PRO A 337 17.34 29.24 22.26
C PRO A 337 17.18 27.99 21.39
N GLY A 338 17.27 26.82 22.02
CA GLY A 338 17.13 25.52 21.37
C GLY A 338 16.41 24.53 22.26
N GLU A 339 15.40 23.86 21.71
CA GLU A 339 14.70 22.75 22.34
C GLU A 339 14.65 21.60 21.32
N ILE A 340 15.42 20.53 21.55
CA ILE A 340 15.53 19.41 20.61
C ILE A 340 14.16 18.83 20.23
N PHE A 341 13.23 18.85 21.18
CA PHE A 341 11.86 18.40 20.99
C PHE A 341 11.19 19.09 19.78
N TRP A 342 11.37 20.40 19.62
CA TRP A 342 10.70 21.20 18.59
C TRP A 342 11.57 21.48 17.35
N GLU A 343 12.82 21.01 17.32
CA GLU A 343 13.79 21.38 16.29
C GLU A 343 13.29 21.01 14.88
N SER A 344 12.85 19.77 14.66
CA SER A 344 12.32 19.35 13.36
C SER A 344 11.06 20.11 12.96
N LEU A 345 10.20 20.46 13.93
CA LEU A 345 8.96 21.17 13.66
C LEU A 345 9.21 22.64 13.31
N THR A 346 10.18 23.28 13.96
CA THR A 346 10.60 24.64 13.59
C THR A 346 11.25 24.68 12.21
N ALA A 347 12.09 23.68 11.88
CA ALA A 347 12.64 23.52 10.53
C ALA A 347 11.54 23.35 9.48
N ALA A 348 10.47 22.61 9.79
CA ALA A 348 9.34 22.42 8.89
C ALA A 348 8.59 23.74 8.61
N MET A 349 8.34 24.55 9.65
CA MET A 349 7.74 25.88 9.51
C MET A 349 8.63 26.88 8.75
N ARG A 350 9.96 26.69 8.79
CA ARG A 350 10.92 27.46 7.97
C ARG A 350 11.01 26.99 6.52
N GLY A 351 10.27 25.93 6.15
CA GLY A 351 10.26 25.37 4.80
C GLY A 351 11.47 24.50 4.47
N GLN A 352 12.07 23.89 5.48
CA GLN A 352 13.27 23.04 5.36
C GLN A 352 12.94 21.53 5.40
N VAL A 353 11.66 21.17 5.57
CA VAL A 353 11.19 19.78 5.73
C VAL A 353 10.03 19.53 4.78
N HIS A 354 10.03 18.37 4.12
CA HIS A 354 8.88 17.86 3.37
C HIS A 354 7.96 17.08 4.30
N ILE A 355 6.78 17.64 4.59
CA ILE A 355 5.77 17.01 5.45
C ILE A 355 4.91 16.05 4.63
N ASN A 356 4.78 14.82 5.10
CA ASN A 356 3.88 13.81 4.55
C ASN A 356 2.84 13.43 5.60
N THR A 357 1.56 13.50 5.23
CA THR A 357 0.48 13.46 6.23
C THR A 357 -0.53 12.37 5.92
N HIS A 358 -0.63 11.38 6.80
CA HIS A 358 -1.69 10.36 6.79
C HIS A 358 -3.03 11.00 7.17
N CYS A 359 -3.96 11.19 6.23
CA CYS A 359 -5.32 11.66 6.52
C CYS A 359 -6.27 11.05 5.48
N TYR A 360 -7.44 10.59 5.94
CA TYR A 360 -8.38 9.85 5.08
C TYR A 360 -9.63 10.64 4.74
N THR A 361 -10.32 11.19 5.74
CA THR A 361 -11.66 11.74 5.56
C THR A 361 -11.66 13.22 5.22
N ILE A 362 -12.75 13.72 4.64
CA ILE A 362 -12.93 15.14 4.31
C ILE A 362 -12.67 16.05 5.54
N PRO A 363 -13.24 15.79 6.75
CA PRO A 363 -12.92 16.59 7.93
C PRO A 363 -11.45 16.56 8.34
N ASP A 364 -10.76 15.42 8.17
CA ASP A 364 -9.33 15.31 8.46
C ASP A 364 -8.51 16.18 7.49
N LEU A 365 -8.85 16.12 6.20
CA LEU A 365 -8.23 16.92 5.15
C LEU A 365 -8.48 18.42 5.35
N GLU A 366 -9.71 18.83 5.64
CA GLU A 366 -10.05 20.24 5.90
C GLU A 366 -9.30 20.77 7.12
N ALA A 367 -9.29 20.03 8.24
CA ALA A 367 -8.57 20.45 9.43
C ALA A 367 -7.07 20.64 9.15
N MET A 368 -6.45 19.72 8.41
CA MET A 368 -5.03 19.88 8.05
C MET A 368 -4.80 21.06 7.10
N VAL A 369 -5.68 21.29 6.12
CA VAL A 369 -5.64 22.48 5.25
C VAL A 369 -5.70 23.76 6.08
N ASP A 370 -6.57 23.82 7.09
CA ASP A 370 -6.66 24.96 8.00
C ASP A 370 -5.36 25.14 8.80
N HIS A 371 -4.80 24.07 9.37
CA HIS A 371 -3.52 24.11 10.09
C HIS A 371 -2.37 24.60 9.20
N THR A 372 -2.31 24.16 7.93
CA THR A 372 -1.30 24.65 6.97
C THR A 372 -1.41 26.17 6.77
N ASN A 373 -2.64 26.70 6.71
CA ASN A 373 -2.90 28.11 6.51
C ASN A 373 -2.73 28.94 7.79
N GLU A 374 -2.95 28.35 8.97
CA GLU A 374 -2.75 29.01 10.26
C GLU A 374 -1.26 29.17 10.56
N PHE A 375 -0.46 28.11 10.37
CA PHE A 375 0.96 28.08 10.74
C PHE A 375 1.93 28.18 9.57
N LYS A 376 1.42 28.33 8.35
CA LYS A 376 2.18 28.68 7.14
C LYS A 376 3.24 27.65 6.71
N PHE A 377 2.92 26.35 6.80
CA PHE A 377 3.78 25.26 6.34
C PHE A 377 3.17 24.49 5.15
N PRO A 378 3.97 23.96 4.21
CA PRO A 378 3.47 23.17 3.09
C PRO A 378 3.36 21.67 3.43
N VAL A 379 2.34 21.00 2.87
CA VAL A 379 2.23 19.52 2.88
C VAL A 379 2.64 18.97 1.51
N ARG A 380 3.46 17.92 1.50
CA ARG A 380 3.98 17.29 0.27
C ARG A 380 2.98 16.34 -0.35
N ALA A 381 2.52 15.39 0.43
CA ALA A 381 1.47 14.46 0.05
C ALA A 381 0.55 14.17 1.23
N PHE A 382 -0.73 13.94 0.92
CA PHE A 382 -1.63 13.22 1.80
C PHE A 382 -1.49 11.72 1.52
N HIS A 383 -1.24 10.93 2.56
CA HIS A 383 -1.03 9.49 2.50
C HIS A 383 -2.34 8.74 2.73
N HIS A 384 -2.53 7.67 1.97
CA HIS A 384 -3.72 6.83 1.82
C HIS A 384 -4.93 7.58 1.24
N ALA A 385 -5.30 8.72 1.85
CA ALA A 385 -6.02 9.79 1.17
C ALA A 385 -7.34 9.36 0.49
N HIS A 386 -8.05 8.38 1.07
CA HIS A 386 -9.21 7.74 0.41
C HIS A 386 -10.31 8.69 -0.02
N GLN A 387 -10.53 9.83 0.65
CA GLN A 387 -11.56 10.79 0.23
C GLN A 387 -11.04 12.00 -0.56
N THR A 388 -9.75 12.05 -0.92
CA THR A 388 -9.20 13.20 -1.65
C THR A 388 -9.85 13.43 -3.00
N TYR A 389 -10.26 12.35 -3.70
CA TYR A 389 -10.95 12.43 -4.99
C TYR A 389 -12.31 13.13 -4.91
N LEU A 390 -12.94 13.17 -3.73
CA LEU A 390 -14.21 13.86 -3.51
C LEU A 390 -14.03 15.37 -3.32
N VAL A 391 -12.83 15.80 -2.93
CA VAL A 391 -12.56 17.20 -2.54
C VAL A 391 -11.33 17.84 -3.21
N PRO A 392 -11.15 17.77 -4.54
CA PRO A 392 -9.99 18.38 -5.22
C PRO A 392 -9.79 19.86 -4.90
N GLU A 393 -10.89 20.62 -4.79
CA GLU A 393 -10.84 22.05 -4.50
C GLU A 393 -10.38 22.35 -3.06
N ILE A 394 -10.62 21.44 -2.11
CA ILE A 394 -10.12 21.58 -0.75
C ILE A 394 -8.61 21.44 -0.72
N LEU A 395 -8.07 20.48 -1.47
CA LEU A 395 -6.62 20.26 -1.56
C LEU A 395 -5.89 21.45 -2.16
N LYS A 396 -6.50 22.17 -3.10
CA LYS A 396 -5.93 23.38 -3.70
C LYS A 396 -5.86 24.58 -2.74
N ARG A 397 -6.55 24.53 -1.60
CA ARG A 397 -6.53 25.58 -0.57
C ARG A 397 -5.34 25.49 0.40
N THR A 398 -4.52 24.44 0.34
CA THR A 398 -3.37 24.31 1.24
C THR A 398 -2.38 25.45 1.09
N TRP A 399 -1.73 25.82 2.19
CA TRP A 399 -0.62 26.77 2.13
C TRP A 399 0.59 26.21 1.36
N GLY A 400 1.38 27.11 0.77
CA GLY A 400 2.66 26.76 0.11
C GLY A 400 2.67 26.85 -1.41
N GLY A 401 1.61 27.37 -2.04
CA GLY A 401 1.59 27.71 -3.47
C GLY A 401 1.44 26.52 -4.43
N ARG A 402 1.19 25.32 -3.90
CA ARG A 402 0.83 24.13 -4.67
C ARG A 402 -0.08 23.23 -3.84
N ALA A 403 -0.95 22.47 -4.52
CA ALA A 403 -1.70 21.40 -3.87
C ALA A 403 -0.76 20.25 -3.46
N PRO A 404 -1.05 19.51 -2.37
CA PRO A 404 -0.36 18.27 -2.06
C PRO A 404 -0.72 17.20 -3.09
N ALA A 405 0.18 16.25 -3.30
CA ALA A 405 -0.18 15.03 -4.02
C ALA A 405 -1.09 14.14 -3.16
N SER A 406 -1.80 13.23 -3.81
CA SER A 406 -2.46 12.11 -3.15
C SER A 406 -1.64 10.85 -3.35
N ALA A 407 -1.09 10.31 -2.26
CA ALA A 407 -0.42 9.02 -2.22
C ALA A 407 -1.45 7.95 -1.85
N LEU A 408 -1.90 7.18 -2.84
CA LEU A 408 -3.06 6.30 -2.75
C LEU A 408 -2.67 4.82 -2.71
N PHE A 409 -3.58 4.01 -2.19
CA PHE A 409 -3.75 2.64 -2.66
C PHE A 409 -4.71 2.65 -3.85
N ALA A 410 -4.53 1.72 -4.80
CA ALA A 410 -5.46 1.57 -5.91
C ALA A 410 -6.84 1.13 -5.42
N ASP A 411 -6.90 0.15 -4.51
CA ASP A 411 -8.16 -0.48 -4.08
C ASP A 411 -8.15 -1.08 -2.67
N ASN A 412 -7.04 -1.03 -1.92
CA ASN A 412 -7.02 -1.44 -0.51
C ASN A 412 -7.96 -0.53 0.32
N MET A 413 -9.09 -1.08 0.73
CA MET A 413 -10.26 -0.37 1.30
C MET A 413 -10.98 -1.25 2.34
N PHE A 414 -12.01 -0.69 2.99
CA PHE A 414 -12.93 -1.41 3.90
C PHE A 414 -12.37 -1.85 5.26
N TYR A 415 -11.08 -1.73 5.51
CA TYR A 415 -10.44 -2.11 6.78
C TYR A 415 -10.77 -1.18 7.96
N LYS A 416 -11.19 0.07 7.70
CA LYS A 416 -11.54 1.08 8.71
C LYS A 416 -12.73 1.94 8.28
N THR A 417 -13.40 2.61 9.22
CA THR A 417 -14.46 3.57 8.90
C THR A 417 -13.96 4.66 7.95
N GLU A 418 -12.79 5.23 8.22
CA GLU A 418 -12.17 6.25 7.37
C GLU A 418 -11.69 5.73 6.00
N ALA A 419 -11.52 4.41 5.85
CA ALA A 419 -11.19 3.74 4.59
C ALA A 419 -12.40 3.09 3.90
N TYR A 420 -13.60 3.27 4.44
CA TYR A 420 -14.82 2.68 3.90
C TYR A 420 -15.32 3.42 2.65
N ILE A 421 -15.01 4.71 2.51
CA ILE A 421 -15.32 5.55 1.35
C ILE A 421 -14.03 5.75 0.53
N GLY A 422 -13.53 4.67 -0.05
CA GLY A 422 -12.52 4.70 -1.12
C GLY A 422 -13.17 4.45 -2.49
N SER A 423 -12.42 4.75 -3.55
CA SER A 423 -12.78 4.41 -4.93
C SER A 423 -11.55 4.07 -5.76
N GLU A 424 -11.65 3.00 -6.52
CA GLU A 424 -10.67 2.55 -7.52
C GLU A 424 -10.44 3.59 -8.63
N TYR A 425 -11.42 4.48 -8.85
CA TYR A 425 -11.35 5.58 -9.80
C TYR A 425 -10.69 6.86 -9.24
N ALA A 426 -10.27 6.85 -7.97
CA ALA A 426 -9.71 8.04 -7.32
C ALA A 426 -8.53 8.65 -8.09
N GLY A 427 -7.61 7.80 -8.57
CA GLY A 427 -6.46 8.26 -9.37
C GLY A 427 -6.87 8.98 -10.65
N LYS A 428 -7.85 8.43 -11.40
CA LYS A 428 -8.39 9.06 -12.60
C LYS A 428 -9.00 10.43 -12.29
N ILE A 429 -9.88 10.50 -11.29
CA ILE A 429 -10.61 11.73 -10.93
C ILE A 429 -9.64 12.83 -10.49
N LEU A 430 -8.63 12.49 -9.68
CA LEU A 430 -7.61 13.46 -9.22
C LEU A 430 -6.77 14.00 -10.38
N ASN A 431 -6.33 13.12 -11.29
CA ASN A 431 -5.58 13.52 -12.48
C ASN A 431 -6.40 14.46 -13.39
N GLU A 432 -7.69 14.15 -13.62
CA GLU A 432 -8.61 15.02 -14.36
C GLU A 432 -8.73 16.42 -13.71
N ASN A 433 -8.63 16.49 -12.38
CA ASN A 433 -8.68 17.72 -11.59
C ASN A 433 -7.34 18.47 -11.42
N ASN A 434 -6.29 18.10 -12.17
CA ASN A 434 -4.94 18.66 -12.10
C ASN A 434 -4.20 18.39 -10.77
N LEU A 435 -4.47 17.25 -10.13
CA LEU A 435 -3.76 16.85 -8.92
C LEU A 435 -2.79 15.70 -9.23
N THR A 436 -1.63 15.73 -8.57
CA THR A 436 -0.62 14.69 -8.71
C THR A 436 -1.05 13.46 -7.94
N VAL A 437 -1.04 12.32 -8.61
CA VAL A 437 -1.33 11.00 -8.03
C VAL A 437 -0.05 10.20 -7.96
N VAL A 438 0.21 9.57 -6.81
CA VAL A 438 1.26 8.57 -6.63
C VAL A 438 0.68 7.34 -5.95
N TYR A 439 1.21 6.16 -6.26
CA TYR A 439 0.82 4.91 -5.60
C TYR A 439 1.92 4.46 -4.64
N VAL A 440 1.51 3.90 -3.50
CA VAL A 440 2.42 3.53 -2.40
C VAL A 440 2.11 2.14 -1.85
N SER A 441 3.10 1.52 -1.21
CA SER A 441 2.92 0.20 -0.60
C SER A 441 2.39 0.25 0.83
N ASP A 442 2.79 1.26 1.61
CA ASP A 442 2.64 1.26 3.06
C ASP A 442 3.21 -0.04 3.68
N ASN A 443 4.26 -0.61 3.06
CA ASN A 443 4.79 -1.93 3.39
C ASN A 443 5.06 -2.03 4.90
N PRO A 444 4.58 -3.07 5.60
CA PRO A 444 4.10 -4.34 5.04
C PRO A 444 2.60 -4.44 4.76
N VAL A 445 1.82 -3.35 4.71
CA VAL A 445 0.37 -3.43 4.41
C VAL A 445 0.12 -4.02 3.02
N ILE A 446 0.77 -3.48 1.99
CA ILE A 446 0.88 -4.12 0.66
C ILE A 446 2.34 -4.50 0.45
N ASN A 447 2.58 -5.66 -0.18
CA ASN A 447 3.92 -6.08 -0.55
C ASN A 447 4.61 -5.03 -1.46
N ALA A 448 5.64 -4.35 -0.95
CA ALA A 448 6.37 -3.36 -1.73
C ALA A 448 7.08 -3.95 -2.97
N GLN A 449 7.37 -5.26 -3.01
CA GLN A 449 7.84 -5.94 -4.23
C GLN A 449 6.87 -5.77 -5.41
N HIS A 450 5.59 -5.52 -5.15
CA HIS A 450 4.55 -5.41 -6.16
C HIS A 450 3.90 -4.02 -6.21
N VAL A 451 4.50 -2.98 -5.61
CA VAL A 451 3.92 -1.62 -5.58
C VAL A 451 3.63 -1.05 -6.98
N LEU A 452 4.39 -1.45 -8.01
CA LEU A 452 4.12 -1.07 -9.40
C LEU A 452 2.75 -1.56 -9.86
N PHE A 453 2.29 -2.71 -9.36
CA PHE A 453 0.98 -3.26 -9.66
C PHE A 453 -0.16 -2.33 -9.21
N GLU A 454 0.01 -1.51 -8.18
CA GLU A 454 -0.96 -0.47 -7.81
C GLU A 454 -1.13 0.57 -8.93
N ALA A 455 -0.04 0.96 -9.61
CA ALA A 455 -0.12 1.82 -10.79
C ALA A 455 -0.79 1.13 -11.99
N ALA A 456 -0.55 -0.17 -12.15
CA ALA A 456 -1.20 -0.99 -13.18
C ALA A 456 -2.72 -1.05 -12.95
N LYS A 457 -3.16 -1.24 -11.70
CA LYS A 457 -4.57 -1.15 -11.31
C LYS A 457 -5.14 0.25 -11.53
N GLY A 458 -4.39 1.30 -11.18
CA GLY A 458 -4.77 2.68 -11.53
C GLY A 458 -5.02 2.87 -13.03
N HIS A 459 -4.18 2.27 -13.88
CA HIS A 459 -4.37 2.28 -15.32
C HIS A 459 -5.61 1.48 -15.77
N HIS A 460 -5.85 0.31 -15.17
CA HIS A 460 -7.08 -0.48 -15.38
C HIS A 460 -8.33 0.38 -15.14
N TYR A 461 -8.32 1.17 -14.05
CA TYR A 461 -9.41 2.07 -13.66
C TYR A 461 -9.34 3.48 -14.30
N GLY A 462 -8.59 3.62 -15.40
CA GLY A 462 -8.70 4.76 -16.31
C GLY A 462 -7.69 5.88 -16.11
N LEU A 463 -6.67 5.67 -15.28
CA LEU A 463 -5.51 6.55 -15.26
C LEU A 463 -4.73 6.41 -16.59
N PRO A 464 -4.32 7.50 -17.27
CA PRO A 464 -3.54 7.40 -18.50
C PRO A 464 -2.21 6.68 -18.26
N TYR A 465 -1.77 5.86 -19.23
CA TYR A 465 -0.55 5.05 -19.12
C TYR A 465 0.67 5.83 -18.65
N HIS A 466 0.92 7.01 -19.24
CA HIS A 466 2.07 7.84 -18.86
C HIS A 466 2.00 8.38 -17.42
N VAL A 467 0.78 8.64 -16.92
CA VAL A 467 0.55 9.07 -15.53
C VAL A 467 0.72 7.89 -14.58
N ALA A 468 0.22 6.71 -14.93
CA ALA A 468 0.44 5.48 -14.16
C ALA A 468 1.94 5.16 -14.04
N MET A 469 2.70 5.18 -15.14
CA MET A 469 4.16 5.01 -15.08
C MET A 469 4.84 6.07 -14.21
N ALA A 470 4.46 7.35 -14.38
CA ALA A 470 5.03 8.45 -13.59
C ALA A 470 4.70 8.35 -12.09
N SER A 471 3.54 7.80 -11.72
CA SER A 471 3.03 7.74 -10.34
C SER A 471 3.89 6.90 -9.37
N VAL A 472 4.80 6.08 -9.91
CA VAL A 472 5.75 5.24 -9.16
C VAL A 472 7.21 5.48 -9.59
N THR A 473 7.47 6.49 -10.44
CA THR A 473 8.82 6.84 -10.93
C THR A 473 9.12 8.33 -10.76
N SER A 474 8.82 9.16 -11.77
CA SER A 474 9.19 10.58 -11.79
C SER A 474 8.38 11.44 -10.83
N ALA A 475 7.08 11.18 -10.67
CA ALA A 475 6.24 11.94 -9.74
C ALA A 475 6.68 11.79 -8.27
N PRO A 476 6.87 10.57 -7.71
CA PRO A 476 7.38 10.42 -6.36
C PRO A 476 8.80 10.98 -6.20
N ALA A 477 9.69 10.84 -7.20
CA ALA A 477 11.02 11.45 -7.15
C ALA A 477 10.96 12.99 -7.06
N GLU A 478 10.10 13.63 -7.86
CA GLU A 478 9.85 15.07 -7.78
C GLU A 478 9.26 15.44 -6.41
N LEU A 479 8.30 14.66 -5.89
CA LEU A 479 7.72 14.87 -4.56
C LEU A 479 8.76 14.83 -3.44
N LEU A 480 9.77 13.99 -3.55
CA LEU A 480 10.80 13.86 -2.52
C LEU A 480 11.92 14.90 -2.64
N GLY A 481 11.87 15.83 -3.60
CA GLY A 481 12.94 16.79 -3.87
C GLY A 481 14.14 16.15 -4.60
N MET A 482 13.92 14.99 -5.24
CA MET A 482 14.94 14.17 -5.90
C MET A 482 14.72 14.07 -7.41
N GLY A 483 13.82 14.87 -7.99
CA GLY A 483 13.44 14.80 -9.41
C GLY A 483 14.54 15.15 -10.42
N LYS A 484 15.70 15.64 -9.95
CA LYS A 484 16.92 15.83 -10.75
C LYS A 484 17.86 14.63 -10.72
N ARG A 485 17.65 13.67 -9.81
CA ARG A 485 18.51 12.51 -9.59
C ARG A 485 17.81 11.18 -9.87
N LEU A 486 16.50 11.08 -9.59
CA LEU A 486 15.73 9.83 -9.61
C LEU A 486 14.52 9.90 -10.54
N GLY A 487 13.94 8.74 -10.86
CA GLY A 487 12.65 8.61 -11.54
C GLY A 487 12.68 8.84 -13.05
N LYS A 488 13.85 9.01 -13.66
CA LYS A 488 14.03 9.18 -15.12
C LYS A 488 15.31 8.49 -15.60
N VAL A 489 15.29 8.01 -16.85
CA VAL A 489 16.47 7.43 -17.52
C VAL A 489 17.13 8.51 -18.36
N LYS A 490 17.98 9.33 -17.73
CA LYS A 490 18.56 10.53 -18.36
C LYS A 490 19.99 10.80 -17.88
N PRO A 491 20.87 11.37 -18.73
CA PRO A 491 22.22 11.75 -18.31
C PRO A 491 22.24 12.61 -17.04
N GLY A 492 23.14 12.27 -16.12
CA GLY A 492 23.30 12.91 -14.82
C GLY A 492 22.36 12.41 -13.73
N PHE A 493 21.41 11.51 -14.02
CA PHE A 493 20.59 10.86 -12.99
C PHE A 493 21.39 9.72 -12.34
N ASP A 494 21.01 9.34 -11.13
CA ASP A 494 21.58 8.17 -10.47
C ASP A 494 21.29 6.93 -11.32
N ALA A 495 22.26 6.01 -11.42
CA ALA A 495 22.17 4.81 -12.25
C ALA A 495 21.28 3.72 -11.64
N ASP A 496 20.03 4.10 -11.39
CA ASP A 496 18.97 3.27 -10.86
C ASP A 496 18.02 2.90 -11.99
N VAL A 497 18.20 1.72 -12.56
CA VAL A 497 17.46 1.27 -13.75
C VAL A 497 17.04 -0.17 -13.62
N VAL A 498 15.92 -0.52 -14.25
CA VAL A 498 15.31 -1.85 -14.19
C VAL A 498 15.02 -2.32 -15.61
N VAL A 499 15.46 -3.54 -15.94
CA VAL A 499 15.06 -4.25 -17.15
C VAL A 499 13.95 -5.23 -16.80
N TRP A 500 12.86 -5.21 -17.57
CA TRP A 500 11.64 -5.98 -17.33
C TRP A 500 11.45 -7.07 -18.37
N ASP A 501 10.77 -8.15 -18.00
CA ASP A 501 10.40 -9.23 -18.91
C ASP A 501 9.15 -8.94 -19.76
N SER A 502 8.28 -8.03 -19.33
CA SER A 502 7.05 -7.61 -20.01
C SER A 502 6.79 -6.10 -19.86
N ASP A 503 5.59 -5.61 -20.22
CA ASP A 503 5.16 -4.28 -19.76
C ASP A 503 5.27 -4.20 -18.25
N PRO A 504 5.86 -3.13 -17.69
CA PRO A 504 5.79 -2.91 -16.26
C PRO A 504 4.33 -2.88 -15.76
N LEU A 505 3.38 -2.32 -16.51
CA LEU A 505 1.96 -2.29 -16.13
C LEU A 505 1.17 -3.57 -16.47
N SER A 506 1.82 -4.66 -16.89
CA SER A 506 1.17 -5.95 -17.13
C SER A 506 1.04 -6.77 -15.85
N VAL A 507 0.05 -7.67 -15.82
CA VAL A 507 -0.09 -8.65 -14.73
C VAL A 507 1.15 -9.56 -14.70
N GLY A 508 1.73 -9.73 -13.51
CA GLY A 508 2.91 -10.58 -13.30
C GLY A 508 4.23 -10.01 -13.83
N ALA A 509 4.29 -8.76 -14.29
CA ALA A 509 5.53 -8.13 -14.74
C ALA A 509 6.67 -8.29 -13.74
N THR A 510 7.82 -8.78 -14.18
CA THR A 510 8.93 -9.16 -13.30
C THR A 510 10.24 -8.53 -13.77
N PRO A 511 11.04 -7.93 -12.86
CA PRO A 511 12.39 -7.50 -13.18
C PRO A 511 13.30 -8.66 -13.57
N VAL A 512 14.01 -8.49 -14.67
CA VAL A 512 15.10 -9.38 -15.12
C VAL A 512 16.41 -8.98 -14.46
N GLN A 513 16.69 -7.68 -14.38
CA GLN A 513 17.87 -7.15 -13.71
C GLN A 513 17.60 -5.75 -13.18
N VAL A 514 18.19 -5.44 -12.03
CA VAL A 514 18.10 -4.13 -11.36
C VAL A 514 19.51 -3.62 -11.15
N TRP A 515 19.75 -2.36 -11.47
CA TRP A 515 20.94 -1.63 -11.09
C TRP A 515 20.56 -0.55 -10.08
N ILE A 516 21.35 -0.41 -9.03
CA ILE A 516 21.26 0.69 -8.06
C ILE A 516 22.65 1.30 -7.95
N ASP A 517 22.73 2.61 -8.11
CA ASP A 517 23.99 3.35 -8.22
C ASP A 517 24.95 2.70 -9.24
N GLY A 518 24.41 2.16 -10.34
CA GLY A 518 25.16 1.50 -11.41
C GLY A 518 25.66 0.10 -11.11
N THR A 519 25.40 -0.43 -9.91
CA THR A 519 25.79 -1.77 -9.50
C THR A 519 24.65 -2.75 -9.71
N SER A 520 24.88 -3.85 -10.44
CA SER A 520 23.87 -4.90 -10.64
C SER A 520 23.50 -5.54 -9.30
N GLN A 521 22.21 -5.76 -9.07
CA GLN A 521 21.70 -6.27 -7.80
C GLN A 521 21.59 -7.80 -7.77
N PHE A 522 21.51 -8.44 -8.94
CA PHE A 522 21.44 -9.90 -9.07
C PHE A 522 22.60 -10.42 -9.92
N GLU A 523 23.32 -11.44 -9.45
CA GLU A 523 24.39 -12.07 -10.22
C GLU A 523 23.86 -13.09 -11.23
N SER A 524 22.84 -13.85 -10.82
CA SER A 524 22.20 -14.89 -11.63
C SER A 524 20.69 -14.83 -11.40
N PRO A 525 20.03 -13.75 -11.88
CA PRO A 525 18.58 -13.61 -11.72
C PRO A 525 17.85 -14.75 -12.41
N VAL A 526 16.79 -15.26 -11.79
CA VAL A 526 15.88 -16.19 -12.44
C VAL A 526 15.10 -15.42 -13.50
N GLU A 527 15.26 -15.79 -14.76
CA GLU A 527 14.46 -15.26 -15.86
C GLU A 527 13.28 -16.18 -16.15
N LEU A 528 12.07 -15.60 -16.19
CA LEU A 528 10.87 -16.31 -16.59
C LEU A 528 10.75 -16.31 -18.11
N SER A 529 10.48 -17.48 -18.70
CA SER A 529 10.17 -17.60 -20.12
C SER A 529 8.71 -17.23 -20.37
N LYS A 530 8.45 -15.95 -20.65
CA LYS A 530 7.13 -15.44 -21.02
C LYS A 530 6.99 -15.32 -22.54
N GLN A 531 5.77 -15.49 -23.06
CA GLN A 531 5.50 -15.16 -24.46
C GLN A 531 5.74 -13.67 -24.69
N GLU A 532 6.45 -13.33 -25.78
CA GLU A 532 6.69 -11.92 -26.15
C GLU A 532 5.34 -11.21 -26.34
N GLU A 533 5.12 -10.17 -25.54
CA GLU A 533 4.01 -9.26 -25.78
C GLU A 533 4.26 -8.46 -27.07
N ALA A 534 3.21 -8.23 -27.85
CA ALA A 534 3.28 -7.27 -28.96
C ALA A 534 3.79 -5.91 -28.46
N THR A 535 4.50 -5.18 -29.32
CA THR A 535 5.01 -3.84 -29.01
C THR A 535 3.91 -2.98 -28.37
N ALA A 536 4.11 -2.60 -27.11
CA ALA A 536 3.18 -1.74 -26.39
C ALA A 536 3.11 -0.38 -27.10
N SER A 537 1.96 -0.10 -27.72
CA SER A 537 1.58 1.28 -28.02
C SER A 537 1.05 1.89 -26.73
N VAL A 538 1.36 3.18 -26.50
CA VAL A 538 0.72 3.93 -25.42
C VAL A 538 -0.78 3.94 -25.71
N GLN A 539 -1.52 3.07 -25.01
CA GLN A 539 -2.93 2.87 -25.30
C GLN A 539 -3.73 4.09 -24.83
N LYS A 540 -4.69 4.50 -25.65
CA LYS A 540 -5.64 5.54 -25.25
C LYS A 540 -6.56 4.98 -24.16
N VAL A 541 -6.82 5.76 -23.12
CA VAL A 541 -7.75 5.38 -22.04
C VAL A 541 -9.11 5.05 -22.66
N ALA A 542 -9.59 3.82 -22.45
CA ALA A 542 -10.94 3.43 -22.82
C ALA A 542 -11.96 4.10 -21.89
N GLU A 543 -13.15 4.41 -22.41
CA GLU A 543 -14.26 4.86 -21.57
C GLU A 543 -14.67 3.74 -20.61
N ILE A 544 -14.82 4.07 -19.33
CA ILE A 544 -15.19 3.11 -18.28
C ILE A 544 -16.60 3.41 -17.82
N VAL A 545 -17.47 2.41 -17.93
CA VAL A 545 -18.84 2.45 -17.41
C VAL A 545 -18.82 1.87 -16.00
N GLU A 546 -19.07 2.71 -15.00
CA GLU A 546 -18.95 2.34 -13.59
C GLU A 546 -20.16 1.55 -13.08
N GLU A 547 -21.38 1.88 -13.56
CA GLU A 547 -22.63 1.31 -13.07
C GLU A 547 -23.34 0.46 -14.15
N PRO A 548 -23.68 -0.81 -13.87
CA PRO A 548 -24.32 -1.68 -14.84
C PRO A 548 -25.83 -1.47 -14.93
N SER A 549 -26.39 -1.70 -16.12
CA SER A 549 -27.84 -1.88 -16.32
C SER A 549 -28.24 -3.35 -16.05
N LYS A 550 -29.47 -3.57 -15.58
CA LYS A 550 -30.03 -4.92 -15.40
C LYS A 550 -30.88 -5.32 -16.59
N LEU A 551 -30.55 -6.43 -17.25
CA LEU A 551 -31.26 -6.93 -18.43
C LEU A 551 -31.64 -8.41 -18.26
N ASP A 552 -32.86 -8.76 -18.64
CA ASP A 552 -33.35 -10.14 -18.61
C ASP A 552 -32.78 -10.95 -19.78
N ASN A 553 -32.74 -10.35 -20.98
CA ASN A 553 -32.26 -10.94 -22.22
C ASN A 553 -31.21 -10.04 -22.85
N VAL A 554 -30.07 -10.61 -23.23
CA VAL A 554 -28.95 -9.89 -23.87
C VAL A 554 -28.25 -10.78 -24.87
N LEU A 555 -27.80 -10.17 -25.96
CA LEU A 555 -27.14 -10.81 -27.08
C LEU A 555 -25.71 -10.28 -27.20
N PHE A 556 -24.72 -11.18 -27.24
CA PHE A 556 -23.33 -10.82 -27.48
C PHE A 556 -22.86 -11.37 -28.83
N THR A 557 -22.14 -10.54 -29.59
CA THR A 557 -21.43 -10.94 -30.80
C THR A 557 -19.94 -10.65 -30.63
N GLY A 558 -19.08 -11.32 -31.41
CA GLY A 558 -17.63 -11.09 -31.33
C GLY A 558 -16.95 -11.76 -30.13
N VAL A 559 -17.53 -12.83 -29.59
CA VAL A 559 -16.90 -13.67 -28.56
C VAL A 559 -15.86 -14.56 -29.25
N THR A 560 -14.60 -14.35 -28.94
CA THR A 560 -13.44 -15.04 -29.55
C THR A 560 -12.94 -16.20 -28.70
N LYS A 561 -13.21 -16.21 -27.39
CA LYS A 561 -12.90 -17.32 -26.49
C LYS A 561 -14.05 -17.63 -25.54
N VAL A 562 -14.34 -18.92 -25.39
CA VAL A 562 -15.32 -19.43 -24.42
C VAL A 562 -14.61 -20.41 -23.49
N LEU A 563 -14.41 -19.99 -22.23
CA LEU A 563 -13.71 -20.71 -21.17
C LEU A 563 -14.71 -21.13 -20.08
N LEU A 564 -15.81 -21.75 -20.52
CA LEU A 564 -16.79 -22.43 -19.65
C LEU A 564 -16.44 -23.93 -19.59
N GLU A 565 -16.88 -24.64 -18.54
CA GLU A 565 -16.77 -26.11 -18.55
C GLU A 565 -17.99 -26.76 -19.19
N ASP A 566 -17.71 -27.68 -20.12
CA ASP A 566 -18.31 -29.01 -20.39
C ASP A 566 -18.16 -29.34 -21.89
N ASP A 567 -17.31 -30.32 -22.20
CA ASP A 567 -17.20 -31.13 -23.44
C ASP A 567 -17.24 -30.47 -24.83
N LYS A 568 -17.22 -29.14 -24.92
CA LYS A 568 -17.10 -28.39 -26.18
C LYS A 568 -15.95 -27.39 -26.07
N THR A 569 -14.80 -27.77 -26.59
CA THR A 569 -13.59 -26.94 -26.60
C THR A 569 -13.76 -25.81 -27.62
N TYR A 570 -13.90 -24.58 -27.12
CA TYR A 570 -13.93 -23.34 -27.91
C TYR A 570 -12.74 -22.42 -27.56
N GLU A 571 -11.63 -23.02 -27.11
CA GLU A 571 -10.46 -22.30 -26.59
C GLU A 571 -9.68 -21.53 -27.69
N SER A 572 -9.94 -21.86 -28.96
CA SER A 572 -9.46 -21.12 -30.13
C SER A 572 -10.51 -21.20 -31.24
N LEU A 573 -11.47 -20.28 -31.22
CA LEU A 573 -12.48 -20.19 -32.27
C LEU A 573 -11.85 -19.65 -33.57
N GLU A 574 -11.97 -20.40 -34.67
CA GLU A 574 -11.55 -19.91 -36.00
C GLU A 574 -12.34 -18.65 -36.42
N GLN A 575 -13.58 -18.51 -35.94
CA GLN A 575 -14.43 -17.35 -36.13
C GLN A 575 -15.16 -16.98 -34.83
N PRO A 576 -15.33 -15.69 -34.53
CA PRO A 576 -16.08 -15.27 -33.34
C PRO A 576 -17.50 -15.85 -33.33
N VAL A 577 -17.98 -16.24 -32.14
CA VAL A 577 -19.32 -16.80 -31.95
C VAL A 577 -20.28 -15.80 -31.33
N ASN A 578 -21.58 -16.10 -31.45
CA ASN A 578 -22.64 -15.39 -30.75
C ASN A 578 -22.96 -16.09 -29.43
N VAL A 579 -23.37 -15.31 -28.44
CA VAL A 579 -23.85 -15.80 -27.15
C VAL A 579 -25.21 -15.19 -26.87
N VAL A 580 -26.19 -16.04 -26.61
CA VAL A 580 -27.55 -15.65 -26.24
C VAL A 580 -27.76 -15.93 -24.77
N ILE A 581 -28.18 -14.88 -24.05
CA ILE A 581 -28.60 -14.98 -22.67
C ILE A 581 -30.07 -14.64 -22.58
N SER A 582 -30.83 -15.51 -21.91
CA SER A 582 -32.24 -15.31 -21.64
C SER A 582 -32.56 -15.66 -20.20
N LYS A 583 -33.31 -14.78 -19.54
CA LYS A 583 -33.64 -14.86 -18.10
C LYS A 583 -32.38 -15.11 -17.26
N GLY A 584 -31.34 -14.33 -17.54
CA GLY A 584 -30.07 -14.40 -16.81
C GLY A 584 -29.23 -15.67 -17.00
N LYS A 585 -29.64 -16.58 -17.90
CA LYS A 585 -28.93 -17.84 -18.17
C LYS A 585 -28.45 -17.89 -19.61
N ILE A 586 -27.29 -18.52 -19.81
CA ILE A 586 -26.76 -18.80 -21.15
C ILE A 586 -27.66 -19.85 -21.80
N THR A 587 -28.31 -19.50 -22.91
CA THR A 587 -29.19 -20.42 -23.64
C THR A 587 -28.56 -20.94 -24.92
N CYS A 588 -27.63 -20.19 -25.52
CA CYS A 588 -26.90 -20.64 -26.71
C CYS A 588 -25.50 -19.98 -26.81
N VAL A 589 -24.53 -20.75 -27.34
CA VAL A 589 -23.18 -20.32 -27.73
C VAL A 589 -22.86 -20.91 -29.11
N GLY A 590 -22.49 -20.07 -30.08
CA GLY A 590 -22.19 -20.52 -31.46
C GLY A 590 -23.02 -19.79 -32.53
N ASN A 591 -23.47 -20.55 -33.55
CA ASN A 591 -24.29 -20.08 -34.67
C ASN A 591 -25.77 -19.89 -34.26
N CYS A 592 -26.02 -19.22 -33.15
CA CYS A 592 -27.32 -19.10 -32.46
C CYS A 592 -28.42 -18.35 -33.25
N ASP A 593 -28.50 -18.46 -34.57
CA ASP A 593 -29.31 -17.62 -35.45
C ASP A 593 -30.79 -17.61 -35.05
N SER A 594 -31.37 -18.79 -34.74
CA SER A 594 -32.76 -18.91 -34.30
C SER A 594 -33.03 -18.26 -32.94
N GLU A 595 -32.13 -18.46 -31.97
CA GLU A 595 -32.22 -17.91 -30.62
C GLU A 595 -31.97 -16.41 -30.63
N PHE A 596 -31.09 -15.96 -31.52
CA PHE A 596 -30.76 -14.56 -31.75
C PHE A 596 -31.95 -13.82 -32.35
N ASP A 597 -32.58 -14.37 -33.40
CA ASP A 597 -33.81 -13.82 -34.00
C ASP A 597 -34.96 -13.78 -32.99
N ALA A 598 -35.13 -14.85 -32.21
CA ALA A 598 -36.17 -14.91 -31.17
C ALA A 598 -35.95 -13.87 -30.08
N ALA A 599 -34.72 -13.74 -29.55
CA ALA A 599 -34.39 -12.77 -28.51
C ALA A 599 -34.44 -11.32 -29.05
N ALA A 600 -33.95 -11.07 -30.25
CA ALA A 600 -34.04 -9.78 -30.91
C ALA A 600 -35.52 -9.37 -31.13
N GLY A 601 -36.39 -10.32 -31.50
CA GLY A 601 -37.83 -10.11 -31.61
C GLY A 601 -38.52 -9.71 -30.30
N THR A 602 -37.91 -10.00 -29.15
CA THR A 602 -38.37 -9.55 -27.81
C THR A 602 -37.76 -8.22 -27.35
N GLY A 603 -36.94 -7.58 -28.17
CA GLY A 603 -36.25 -6.33 -27.84
C GLY A 603 -34.96 -6.51 -27.04
N ALA A 604 -34.34 -7.70 -27.05
CA ALA A 604 -33.07 -7.94 -26.38
C ALA A 604 -31.96 -7.04 -26.93
N LYS A 605 -31.15 -6.46 -26.04
CA LYS A 605 -30.04 -5.58 -26.45
C LYS A 605 -28.90 -6.42 -27.04
N THR A 606 -28.38 -6.01 -28.20
CA THR A 606 -27.18 -6.59 -28.81
C THR A 606 -25.93 -5.79 -28.46
N ILE A 607 -24.87 -6.46 -28.04
CA ILE A 607 -23.58 -5.88 -27.67
C ILE A 607 -22.50 -6.55 -28.50
N ALA A 608 -21.85 -5.76 -29.35
CA ALA A 608 -20.73 -6.21 -30.16
C ALA A 608 -19.41 -6.07 -29.38
N LEU A 609 -18.68 -7.17 -29.28
CA LEU A 609 -17.37 -7.24 -28.62
C LEU A 609 -16.26 -7.28 -29.68
N LYS A 610 -15.10 -6.70 -29.37
CA LYS A 610 -13.93 -6.76 -30.28
C LYS A 610 -13.07 -8.01 -30.06
N ASN A 611 -12.94 -8.44 -28.81
CA ASN A 611 -12.15 -9.60 -28.39
C ASN A 611 -12.84 -10.19 -27.16
N GLY A 612 -14.06 -10.70 -27.35
CA GLY A 612 -14.94 -11.09 -26.26
C GLY A 612 -14.53 -12.42 -25.62
N TYR A 613 -14.49 -12.46 -24.30
CA TYR A 613 -14.29 -13.67 -23.50
C TYR A 613 -15.60 -13.98 -22.76
N LEU A 614 -15.99 -15.25 -22.79
CA LEU A 614 -17.05 -15.78 -21.94
C LEU A 614 -16.43 -16.78 -20.95
N THR A 615 -16.50 -16.49 -19.65
CA THR A 615 -15.84 -17.30 -18.61
C THR A 615 -16.79 -17.60 -17.45
N ARG A 616 -16.43 -18.57 -16.61
CA ARG A 616 -17.08 -18.73 -15.30
C ARG A 616 -16.88 -17.46 -14.46
N ALA A 617 -17.86 -17.14 -13.63
CA ALA A 617 -17.70 -16.12 -12.60
C ALA A 617 -16.75 -16.61 -11.49
N PHE A 618 -16.14 -15.67 -10.79
CA PHE A 618 -15.21 -15.96 -9.70
C PHE A 618 -15.95 -16.30 -8.40
N THR A 619 -15.27 -17.04 -7.55
CA THR A 619 -15.73 -17.46 -6.22
C THR A 619 -14.72 -17.02 -5.18
N ALA A 620 -15.12 -16.12 -4.28
CA ALA A 620 -14.29 -15.71 -3.16
C ALA A 620 -14.32 -16.75 -2.04
N VAL A 621 -13.17 -17.00 -1.42
CA VAL A 621 -13.03 -17.89 -0.26
C VAL A 621 -11.94 -17.36 0.66
N GLY A 622 -12.12 -17.51 1.96
CA GLY A 622 -11.30 -16.78 2.93
C GLY A 622 -11.90 -15.41 3.20
N GLY A 623 -11.15 -14.56 3.91
CA GLY A 623 -11.66 -13.27 4.39
C GLY A 623 -12.92 -13.41 5.27
N THR A 624 -13.73 -12.36 5.29
CA THR A 624 -14.90 -12.21 6.17
C THR A 624 -16.16 -11.74 5.46
N LEU A 625 -16.23 -11.91 4.14
CA LEU A 625 -17.38 -11.52 3.33
C LEU A 625 -18.70 -12.03 3.91
N GLY A 626 -19.68 -11.13 4.03
CA GLY A 626 -21.00 -11.43 4.61
C GLY A 626 -21.00 -11.68 6.13
N LEU A 627 -19.85 -11.58 6.81
CA LEU A 627 -19.72 -11.69 8.26
C LEU A 627 -19.13 -10.42 8.90
N SER A 628 -18.48 -9.57 8.10
CA SER A 628 -17.91 -8.27 8.48
C SER A 628 -18.09 -7.25 7.36
N GLU A 629 -18.63 -6.08 7.68
CA GLU A 629 -18.74 -4.97 6.73
C GLU A 629 -17.52 -4.03 6.78
N ILE A 630 -17.02 -3.71 7.97
CA ILE A 630 -15.82 -2.88 8.18
C ILE A 630 -14.94 -3.55 9.23
N ASP A 631 -13.72 -3.95 8.85
CA ASP A 631 -12.98 -4.96 9.63
C ASP A 631 -12.55 -4.48 11.01
N ALA A 632 -12.11 -3.22 11.13
CA ALA A 632 -11.76 -2.62 12.41
C ALA A 632 -12.98 -2.18 13.26
N GLU A 633 -14.21 -2.30 12.76
CA GLU A 633 -15.42 -1.84 13.45
C GLU A 633 -16.25 -3.01 13.99
N SER A 634 -16.09 -3.28 15.29
CA SER A 634 -16.79 -4.36 16.00
C SER A 634 -18.30 -4.39 15.84
N VAL A 635 -18.96 -3.23 15.68
CA VAL A 635 -20.43 -3.15 15.50
C VAL A 635 -20.90 -3.55 14.10
N THR A 636 -19.97 -3.72 13.18
CA THR A 636 -20.24 -4.08 11.78
C THR A 636 -19.82 -5.51 11.44
N ASN A 637 -19.28 -6.23 12.42
CA ASN A 637 -18.95 -7.64 12.29
C ASN A 637 -19.76 -8.50 13.27
N ASN A 638 -19.84 -9.79 12.97
CA ASN A 638 -20.55 -10.77 13.80
C ASN A 638 -19.77 -11.21 15.06
N GLY A 639 -18.65 -10.55 15.36
CA GLY A 639 -17.82 -10.77 16.52
C GLY A 639 -16.79 -11.90 16.37
N PRO A 640 -15.63 -11.80 17.04
CA PRO A 640 -14.66 -12.88 17.08
C PRO A 640 -15.24 -14.08 17.85
N ASN A 641 -15.04 -15.29 17.32
CA ASN A 641 -15.41 -16.52 18.01
C ASN A 641 -14.18 -17.36 18.36
N PRO A 642 -13.54 -17.16 19.53
CA PRO A 642 -12.28 -17.82 19.85
C PRO A 642 -12.39 -19.19 20.54
N LEU A 643 -13.60 -19.64 20.92
CA LEU A 643 -13.76 -20.80 21.81
C LEU A 643 -14.94 -21.73 21.48
N ILE A 644 -15.94 -21.27 20.73
CA ILE A 644 -17.20 -22.00 20.57
C ILE A 644 -17.28 -22.56 19.15
N PHE A 645 -17.80 -23.77 18.96
CA PHE A 645 -18.12 -24.23 17.60
C PHE A 645 -19.32 -23.43 17.07
N SER A 646 -19.14 -22.67 15.98
CA SER A 646 -20.24 -21.90 15.39
C SER A 646 -20.44 -22.18 13.91
N ARG A 647 -21.60 -21.77 13.39
CA ARG A 647 -21.96 -21.94 11.98
C ARG A 647 -22.03 -20.57 11.34
N ALA A 648 -21.29 -20.37 10.25
CA ALA A 648 -21.24 -19.07 9.58
C ALA A 648 -22.61 -18.61 9.05
N ILE A 649 -23.46 -19.56 8.64
CA ILE A 649 -24.81 -19.27 8.15
C ILE A 649 -25.68 -18.52 9.17
N ASP A 650 -25.47 -18.75 10.47
CA ASP A 650 -26.28 -18.15 11.53
C ASP A 650 -25.92 -16.67 11.78
N GLY A 651 -24.74 -16.23 11.32
CA GLY A 651 -24.27 -14.85 11.42
C GLY A 651 -24.15 -14.14 10.07
N LEU A 652 -24.68 -14.73 9.00
CA LEU A 652 -24.57 -14.20 7.64
C LEU A 652 -25.43 -12.94 7.45
N ALA A 653 -24.78 -11.83 7.12
CA ALA A 653 -25.38 -10.58 6.70
C ALA A 653 -25.12 -10.38 5.20
N LEU A 654 -26.20 -10.21 4.44
CA LEU A 654 -26.16 -9.95 3.00
C LEU A 654 -26.48 -8.48 2.71
N ASP A 655 -26.62 -8.08 1.44
CA ASP A 655 -26.89 -6.69 1.04
C ASP A 655 -25.81 -5.68 1.52
N SER A 656 -24.56 -6.10 1.46
CA SER A 656 -23.39 -5.39 2.00
C SER A 656 -22.62 -4.66 0.89
N LYS A 657 -21.90 -3.57 1.19
CA LYS A 657 -21.12 -2.84 0.18
C LYS A 657 -20.04 -3.73 -0.41
N LYS A 658 -19.34 -4.49 0.42
CA LYS A 658 -18.33 -5.48 -0.03
C LYS A 658 -18.95 -6.50 -1.00
N LEU A 659 -20.15 -6.99 -0.70
CA LEU A 659 -20.85 -7.97 -1.54
C LEU A 659 -21.36 -7.38 -2.87
N HIS A 660 -21.90 -6.16 -2.85
CA HIS A 660 -22.29 -5.44 -4.07
C HIS A 660 -21.11 -5.19 -5.00
N VAL A 661 -19.97 -4.82 -4.43
CA VAL A 661 -18.71 -4.70 -5.16
C VAL A 661 -18.28 -6.05 -5.71
N ALA A 662 -18.31 -7.11 -4.91
CA ALA A 662 -17.96 -8.46 -5.36
C ALA A 662 -18.79 -8.87 -6.58
N ALA A 663 -20.11 -8.74 -6.49
CA ALA A 663 -21.03 -9.01 -7.57
C ALA A 663 -20.70 -8.16 -8.81
N ARG A 664 -20.45 -6.85 -8.63
CA ARG A 664 -20.09 -5.94 -9.73
C ARG A 664 -18.84 -6.38 -10.47
N TYR A 665 -17.82 -6.88 -9.77
CA TYR A 665 -16.54 -7.29 -10.33
C TYR A 665 -16.47 -8.79 -10.68
N GLY A 666 -17.62 -9.44 -10.82
CA GLY A 666 -17.67 -10.81 -11.32
C GLY A 666 -17.39 -11.90 -10.28
N VAL A 667 -17.27 -11.53 -9.01
CA VAL A 667 -17.27 -12.45 -7.87
C VAL A 667 -18.71 -12.66 -7.42
N THR A 668 -19.37 -13.66 -7.99
CA THR A 668 -20.82 -13.86 -7.83
C THR A 668 -21.18 -14.80 -6.68
N ARG A 669 -20.18 -15.49 -6.14
CA ARG A 669 -20.30 -16.44 -5.03
C ARG A 669 -19.18 -16.22 -4.04
N ALA A 670 -19.47 -16.47 -2.76
CA ALA A 670 -18.50 -16.41 -1.69
C ALA A 670 -18.69 -17.60 -0.73
N ILE A 671 -17.60 -18.03 -0.10
CA ILE A 671 -17.59 -19.03 0.95
C ILE A 671 -16.88 -18.44 2.16
N SER A 672 -17.63 -18.22 3.23
CA SER A 672 -17.11 -17.60 4.46
C SER A 672 -17.22 -18.55 5.64
N ALA A 673 -16.21 -18.57 6.49
CA ALA A 673 -16.16 -19.33 7.73
C ALA A 673 -16.22 -18.38 8.94
N PRO A 674 -16.54 -18.86 10.15
CA PRO A 674 -16.65 -18.00 11.33
C PRO A 674 -15.37 -17.25 11.63
N VAL A 675 -15.51 -15.96 11.95
CA VAL A 675 -14.40 -15.03 12.19
C VAL A 675 -13.69 -15.36 13.51
N PHE A 676 -12.36 -15.38 13.49
CA PHE A 676 -11.50 -15.48 14.67
C PHE A 676 -10.98 -14.11 15.10
N VAL A 677 -9.91 -13.62 14.47
CA VAL A 677 -9.27 -12.32 14.68
C VAL A 677 -8.62 -11.93 13.35
N GLY A 678 -8.76 -10.67 12.91
CA GLY A 678 -8.02 -10.13 11.77
C GLY A 678 -8.10 -10.98 10.50
N GLY A 679 -9.30 -11.19 9.95
CA GLY A 679 -9.50 -11.98 8.73
C GLY A 679 -9.36 -13.51 8.88
N ALA A 680 -8.71 -13.99 9.95
CA ALA A 680 -8.53 -15.41 10.19
C ALA A 680 -9.85 -16.10 10.59
N THR A 681 -9.98 -17.36 10.20
CA THR A 681 -11.12 -18.22 10.57
C THR A 681 -10.91 -18.82 11.96
N HIS A 682 -11.96 -19.32 12.62
CA HIS A 682 -11.79 -20.14 13.85
C HIS A 682 -12.23 -21.59 13.61
N PHE A 683 -13.05 -22.09 14.53
CA PHE A 683 -13.50 -23.44 14.67
C PHE A 683 -15.03 -23.47 14.51
N GLY A 684 -15.50 -24.06 13.41
CA GLY A 684 -16.90 -23.92 12.98
C GLY A 684 -17.20 -24.47 11.58
N THR A 685 -18.37 -24.15 11.02
CA THR A 685 -18.73 -24.49 9.63
C THR A 685 -18.83 -23.27 8.73
N SER A 686 -18.35 -23.39 7.48
CA SER A 686 -18.52 -22.33 6.47
C SER A 686 -19.89 -22.39 5.79
N VAL A 687 -20.27 -21.28 5.17
CA VAL A 687 -21.47 -21.15 4.33
C VAL A 687 -21.09 -20.66 2.94
N GLY A 688 -21.64 -21.30 1.91
CA GLY A 688 -21.57 -20.83 0.52
C GLY A 688 -22.83 -20.05 0.14
N PHE A 689 -22.65 -18.82 -0.36
CA PHE A 689 -23.75 -17.91 -0.67
C PHE A 689 -23.50 -17.06 -1.94
N SER A 690 -24.58 -16.50 -2.49
CA SER A 690 -24.54 -15.53 -3.60
C SER A 690 -24.22 -14.13 -3.10
N THR A 691 -23.28 -13.44 -3.74
CA THR A 691 -22.89 -12.07 -3.35
C THR A 691 -23.91 -11.01 -3.77
N SER A 692 -24.84 -11.35 -4.67
CA SER A 692 -25.92 -10.44 -5.10
C SER A 692 -27.22 -10.58 -4.30
N ALA A 693 -27.26 -11.50 -3.34
CA ALA A 693 -28.45 -11.73 -2.54
C ALA A 693 -28.67 -10.63 -1.51
N LEU A 694 -29.94 -10.31 -1.23
CA LEU A 694 -30.28 -9.29 -0.24
C LEU A 694 -30.53 -9.93 1.13
N THR A 695 -31.10 -11.13 1.15
CA THR A 695 -31.38 -11.87 2.39
C THR A 695 -31.12 -13.36 2.23
N SER A 696 -30.81 -14.04 3.34
CA SER A 696 -30.46 -15.48 3.32
C SER A 696 -31.64 -16.41 3.03
N ILE A 697 -32.88 -15.90 3.08
CA ILE A 697 -34.09 -16.68 2.76
C ILE A 697 -34.43 -16.67 1.26
N GLU A 698 -33.81 -15.78 0.47
CA GLU A 698 -34.01 -15.75 -0.98
C GLU A 698 -33.61 -17.08 -1.61
N GLU A 699 -34.37 -17.50 -2.61
CA GLU A 699 -34.04 -18.69 -3.38
C GLU A 699 -32.67 -18.50 -4.06
N GLY A 700 -31.79 -19.50 -3.91
CA GLY A 700 -30.42 -19.43 -4.43
C GLY A 700 -29.47 -18.52 -3.64
N ALA A 701 -29.91 -17.85 -2.57
CA ALA A 701 -29.01 -17.04 -1.74
C ALA A 701 -27.96 -17.90 -1.04
N ILE A 702 -28.37 -19.05 -0.49
CA ILE A 702 -27.47 -20.05 0.09
C ILE A 702 -27.40 -21.25 -0.85
N PHE A 703 -26.22 -21.50 -1.42
CA PHE A 703 -26.01 -22.68 -2.27
C PHE A 703 -25.41 -23.87 -1.51
N ALA A 704 -24.74 -23.62 -0.37
CA ALA A 704 -24.15 -24.66 0.44
C ALA A 704 -24.16 -24.30 1.94
N PRO A 705 -25.17 -24.74 2.71
CA PRO A 705 -25.17 -24.59 4.16
C PRO A 705 -24.19 -25.58 4.80
N ASP A 706 -23.42 -25.12 5.79
CA ASP A 706 -22.46 -25.94 6.55
C ASP A 706 -21.51 -26.76 5.65
N LEU A 707 -20.84 -26.06 4.73
CA LEU A 707 -20.08 -26.65 3.61
C LEU A 707 -18.83 -27.41 4.08
N ALA A 708 -17.97 -26.77 4.86
CA ALA A 708 -16.74 -27.36 5.37
C ALA A 708 -16.57 -27.06 6.86
N VAL A 709 -15.87 -27.94 7.58
CA VAL A 709 -15.52 -27.78 9.00
C VAL A 709 -14.14 -27.14 9.08
N HIS A 710 -14.06 -25.96 9.70
CA HIS A 710 -12.84 -25.16 9.78
C HIS A 710 -12.15 -25.32 11.13
N TYR A 711 -10.83 -25.32 11.11
CA TYR A 711 -9.95 -25.15 12.27
C TYR A 711 -8.76 -24.29 11.89
N THR A 712 -8.40 -23.34 12.75
CA THR A 712 -7.18 -22.56 12.59
C THR A 712 -6.09 -23.13 13.48
N LEU A 713 -4.92 -23.38 12.89
CA LEU A 713 -3.78 -24.06 13.50
C LEU A 713 -2.46 -23.36 13.11
N ASP A 714 -2.48 -22.03 13.07
CA ASP A 714 -1.34 -21.15 12.77
C ASP A 714 -0.90 -20.35 14.01
N VAL A 715 -0.03 -19.34 13.84
CA VAL A 715 0.52 -18.53 14.94
C VAL A 715 -0.57 -17.87 15.81
N ASN A 716 -1.76 -17.63 15.25
CA ASN A 716 -2.85 -16.96 15.96
C ASN A 716 -3.43 -17.81 17.10
N VAL A 717 -3.24 -19.15 17.08
CA VAL A 717 -3.69 -20.01 18.20
C VAL A 717 -2.87 -19.82 19.47
N ARG A 718 -1.66 -19.24 19.37
CA ARG A 718 -0.74 -19.10 20.51
C ARG A 718 -1.23 -18.16 21.61
N GLY A 719 -2.16 -17.27 21.29
CA GLY A 719 -2.80 -16.39 22.28
C GLY A 719 -3.75 -17.10 23.23
N SER A 720 -4.24 -18.30 22.87
CA SER A 720 -5.23 -19.06 23.64
C SER A 720 -4.80 -20.49 24.01
N THR A 721 -3.88 -21.09 23.24
CA THR A 721 -3.39 -22.46 23.45
C THR A 721 -1.99 -22.66 22.87
N SER A 722 -1.39 -23.85 22.99
CA SER A 722 -0.15 -24.21 22.29
C SER A 722 -0.44 -25.00 21.02
N TYR A 723 0.47 -25.01 20.03
CA TYR A 723 0.32 -25.90 18.87
C TYR A 723 0.12 -27.36 19.27
N SER A 724 0.95 -27.86 20.18
CA SER A 724 0.87 -29.25 20.63
C SER A 724 -0.52 -29.57 21.18
N ALA A 725 -1.12 -28.64 21.94
CA ALA A 725 -2.47 -28.79 22.47
C ALA A 725 -3.55 -28.63 21.38
N ALA A 726 -3.38 -27.70 20.42
CA ALA A 726 -4.32 -27.50 19.32
C ALA A 726 -4.38 -28.72 18.39
N PHE A 727 -3.23 -29.19 17.89
CA PHE A 727 -3.14 -30.39 17.05
C PHE A 727 -3.55 -31.66 17.81
N GLY A 728 -3.10 -31.81 19.07
CA GLY A 728 -3.50 -32.93 19.91
C GLY A 728 -5.01 -32.95 20.20
N GLY A 729 -5.61 -31.77 20.40
CA GLY A 729 -7.05 -31.60 20.56
C GLY A 729 -7.82 -32.04 19.32
N LEU A 730 -7.43 -31.56 18.14
CA LEU A 730 -8.04 -31.97 16.86
C LEU A 730 -7.95 -33.50 16.67
N ARG A 731 -6.77 -34.09 16.89
CA ARG A 731 -6.57 -35.55 16.83
C ARG A 731 -7.56 -36.28 17.73
N ASN A 732 -7.62 -35.91 19.02
CA ASN A 732 -8.49 -36.58 19.99
C ASN A 732 -9.97 -36.46 19.61
N LYS A 733 -10.39 -35.30 19.10
CA LYS A 733 -11.76 -35.05 18.64
C LYS A 733 -12.12 -35.89 17.42
N LEU A 734 -11.22 -36.01 16.44
CA LEU A 734 -11.43 -36.88 15.26
C LEU A 734 -11.46 -38.36 15.66
N LEU A 735 -10.57 -38.80 16.56
CA LEU A 735 -10.59 -40.17 17.11
C LEU A 735 -11.90 -40.49 17.81
N ALA A 736 -12.39 -39.56 18.65
CA ALA A 736 -13.67 -39.70 19.32
C ALA A 736 -14.82 -39.76 18.30
N ALA A 737 -14.82 -38.92 17.27
CA ALA A 737 -15.84 -38.96 16.21
C ALA A 737 -15.80 -40.28 15.42
N ALA A 738 -14.62 -40.84 15.16
CA ALA A 738 -14.44 -42.09 14.44
C ALA A 738 -14.87 -43.34 15.23
N THR A 739 -14.78 -43.29 16.57
CA THR A 739 -15.04 -44.45 17.44
C THR A 739 -16.38 -44.35 18.19
N SER A 740 -16.98 -43.16 18.28
CA SER A 740 -18.21 -42.91 19.05
C SER A 740 -19.43 -43.57 18.40
N THR A 741 -19.99 -44.56 19.10
CA THR A 741 -21.32 -45.13 18.81
C THR A 741 -22.46 -44.32 19.42
N ASN A 742 -22.16 -43.24 20.15
CA ASN A 742 -23.18 -42.44 20.82
C ASN A 742 -24.08 -41.75 19.78
N PRO A 743 -25.42 -41.75 20.00
CA PRO A 743 -26.32 -41.03 19.13
C PRO A 743 -26.04 -39.53 19.22
N VAL A 744 -25.93 -38.88 18.06
CA VAL A 744 -25.79 -37.43 17.97
C VAL A 744 -27.11 -36.80 18.39
N VAL A 745 -27.13 -36.12 19.53
CA VAL A 745 -28.34 -35.45 20.04
C VAL A 745 -28.59 -34.13 19.33
N ASN A 746 -27.55 -33.31 19.13
CA ASN A 746 -27.63 -32.05 18.40
C ASN A 746 -26.95 -32.20 17.02
N PRO A 747 -27.70 -32.20 15.90
CA PRO A 747 -27.15 -32.37 14.56
C PRO A 747 -26.24 -31.20 14.11
N PHE A 748 -26.24 -30.09 14.85
CA PHE A 748 -25.43 -28.90 14.61
C PHE A 748 -24.22 -28.79 15.56
N SER A 749 -23.97 -29.81 16.38
CA SER A 749 -22.83 -29.83 17.29
C SER A 749 -21.52 -30.14 16.56
N GLU A 750 -20.39 -29.76 17.18
CA GLU A 750 -19.06 -30.17 16.76
C GLU A 750 -18.98 -31.68 16.47
N GLU A 751 -19.43 -32.51 17.41
CA GLU A 751 -19.38 -33.97 17.27
C GLU A 751 -20.13 -34.43 16.02
N ALA A 752 -21.31 -33.85 15.74
CA ALA A 752 -22.10 -34.19 14.57
C ALA A 752 -21.33 -33.93 13.27
N PHE A 753 -20.70 -32.76 13.16
CA PHE A 753 -19.94 -32.39 11.97
C PHE A 753 -18.62 -33.14 11.84
N LEU A 754 -17.93 -33.41 12.95
CA LEU A 754 -16.73 -34.25 12.91
C LEU A 754 -17.04 -35.68 12.49
N LYS A 755 -18.20 -36.25 12.88
CA LYS A 755 -18.63 -37.55 12.34
C LYS A 755 -18.81 -37.51 10.82
N LYS A 756 -19.39 -36.43 10.27
CA LYS A 756 -19.51 -36.20 8.83
C LYS A 756 -18.14 -36.05 8.13
N VAL A 757 -17.17 -35.42 8.79
CA VAL A 757 -15.78 -35.31 8.30
C VAL A 757 -15.13 -36.68 8.21
N VAL A 758 -15.23 -37.48 9.28
CA VAL A 758 -14.59 -38.81 9.35
C VAL A 758 -15.12 -39.74 8.26
N ILE A 759 -16.41 -39.68 7.92
CA ILE A 759 -17.01 -40.49 6.84
C ILE A 759 -16.83 -39.88 5.43
N GLY A 760 -16.12 -38.75 5.30
CA GLY A 760 -15.84 -38.09 4.02
C GLY A 760 -17.03 -37.33 3.41
N GLU A 761 -18.11 -37.09 4.18
CA GLU A 761 -19.27 -36.30 3.76
C GLU A 761 -18.99 -34.78 3.81
N ARG A 762 -18.06 -34.35 4.67
CA ARG A 762 -17.64 -32.95 4.80
C ARG A 762 -16.12 -32.82 4.74
N VAL A 763 -15.65 -31.70 4.19
CA VAL A 763 -14.23 -31.35 4.15
C VAL A 763 -13.82 -30.78 5.51
N LEU A 764 -12.65 -31.21 6.00
CA LEU A 764 -11.93 -30.57 7.09
C LEU A 764 -10.97 -29.53 6.51
N ALA A 765 -11.33 -28.25 6.60
CA ALA A 765 -10.51 -27.13 6.17
C ALA A 765 -9.63 -26.66 7.33
N LEU A 766 -8.31 -26.65 7.11
CA LEU A 766 -7.32 -26.30 8.12
C LEU A 766 -6.53 -25.07 7.68
N THR A 767 -6.61 -23.99 8.45
CA THR A 767 -5.81 -22.79 8.22
C THR A 767 -4.43 -22.98 8.82
N ILE A 768 -3.43 -23.19 7.96
CA ILE A 768 -2.04 -23.52 8.35
C ILE A 768 -1.07 -22.93 7.33
N ASN A 769 -0.08 -22.16 7.79
CA ASN A 769 0.98 -21.64 6.93
C ASN A 769 2.28 -22.46 6.98
N SER A 770 2.66 -22.98 8.15
CA SER A 770 3.95 -23.64 8.35
C SER A 770 3.98 -25.09 7.82
N ALA A 771 5.12 -25.49 7.24
CA ALA A 771 5.31 -26.83 6.70
C ALA A 771 5.18 -27.93 7.79
N ASP A 772 5.68 -27.65 8.99
CA ASP A 772 5.60 -28.59 10.13
C ASP A 772 4.16 -28.76 10.64
N GLY A 773 3.36 -27.69 10.58
CA GLY A 773 1.92 -27.73 10.87
C GLY A 773 1.19 -28.59 9.84
N ILE A 774 1.47 -28.40 8.55
CA ILE A 774 0.88 -29.19 7.46
C ILE A 774 1.27 -30.67 7.60
N ALA A 775 2.54 -30.97 7.85
CA ALA A 775 3.01 -32.34 8.07
C ALA A 775 2.33 -33.00 9.28
N THR A 776 2.05 -32.23 10.35
CA THR A 776 1.30 -32.72 11.50
C THR A 776 -0.16 -33.02 11.15
N ALA A 777 -0.81 -32.16 10.38
CA ALA A 777 -2.16 -32.41 9.88
C ALA A 777 -2.24 -33.67 9.00
N LEU A 778 -1.26 -33.87 8.11
CA LEU A 778 -1.16 -35.07 7.28
C LEU A 778 -0.95 -36.36 8.11
N ARG A 779 -0.14 -36.29 9.18
CA ARG A 779 0.00 -37.41 10.12
C ARG A 779 -1.33 -37.73 10.80
N ILE A 780 -2.05 -36.72 11.31
CA ILE A 780 -3.36 -36.92 11.93
C ILE A 780 -4.34 -37.55 10.92
N LYS A 781 -4.40 -37.05 9.68
CA LYS A 781 -5.22 -37.64 8.62
C LYS A 781 -4.90 -39.13 8.43
N SER A 782 -3.63 -39.48 8.28
CA SER A 782 -3.18 -40.87 8.10
C SER A 782 -3.51 -41.76 9.31
N GLU A 783 -3.37 -41.26 10.53
CA GLU A 783 -3.73 -41.97 11.77
C GLU A 783 -5.23 -42.29 11.82
N ILE A 784 -6.09 -41.33 11.47
CA ILE A 784 -7.55 -41.55 11.45
C ILE A 784 -7.96 -42.51 10.34
N GLU A 785 -7.41 -42.36 9.13
CA GLU A 785 -7.71 -43.24 7.99
C GLU A 785 -7.31 -44.69 8.27
N GLY A 786 -6.14 -44.92 8.87
CA GLY A 786 -5.69 -46.27 9.24
C GLY A 786 -6.65 -46.96 10.22
N LEU A 787 -7.30 -46.21 11.12
CA LEU A 787 -8.32 -46.76 12.03
C LEU A 787 -9.61 -47.13 11.29
N LEU A 788 -10.03 -46.32 10.30
CA LEU A 788 -11.22 -46.61 9.49
C LEU A 788 -11.03 -47.83 8.58
N GLU A 789 -9.82 -48.01 8.03
CA GLU A 789 -9.45 -49.18 7.25
C GLU A 789 -9.57 -50.48 8.07
N THR A 790 -9.13 -50.48 9.34
CA THR A 790 -9.32 -51.63 10.23
C THR A 790 -10.79 -51.93 10.56
N SER A 791 -11.69 -50.99 10.29
CA SER A 791 -13.14 -51.11 10.51
C SER A 791 -13.93 -51.52 9.24
N ASN A 792 -13.24 -51.93 8.16
CA ASN A 792 -13.83 -52.29 6.85
C ASN A 792 -14.63 -51.15 6.18
N VAL A 793 -14.38 -49.90 6.54
CA VAL A 793 -14.98 -48.72 5.89
C VAL A 793 -13.93 -48.09 4.99
N ALA A 794 -14.01 -48.32 3.67
CA ALA A 794 -13.10 -47.75 2.67
C ALA A 794 -13.43 -46.27 2.40
N GLN A 795 -13.33 -45.42 3.42
CA GLN A 795 -13.55 -43.98 3.32
C GLN A 795 -12.30 -43.21 3.71
N ARG A 796 -11.98 -42.19 2.92
CA ARG A 796 -10.87 -41.28 3.14
C ARG A 796 -11.37 -39.93 3.63
N LEU A 797 -10.67 -39.35 4.60
CA LEU A 797 -10.95 -38.02 5.09
C LEU A 797 -10.68 -37.01 3.96
N LYS A 798 -11.62 -36.09 3.71
CA LYS A 798 -11.37 -34.97 2.81
C LYS A 798 -10.78 -33.83 3.62
N VAL A 799 -9.57 -33.39 3.29
CA VAL A 799 -8.86 -32.32 3.98
C VAL A 799 -8.47 -31.25 2.97
N ALA A 800 -8.59 -29.99 3.38
CA ALA A 800 -8.12 -28.83 2.64
C ALA A 800 -7.18 -28.00 3.53
N ILE A 801 -6.13 -27.43 2.95
CA ILE A 801 -5.30 -26.42 3.60
C ILE A 801 -5.71 -25.05 3.09
N ILE A 802 -5.94 -24.10 3.99
CA ILE A 802 -6.14 -22.68 3.67
C ILE A 802 -4.91 -21.90 4.18
N GLY A 803 -4.40 -20.98 3.38
CA GLY A 803 -3.08 -20.38 3.58
C GLY A 803 -2.03 -21.25 2.91
N GLY A 804 -1.11 -21.83 3.66
CA GLY A 804 -0.10 -22.75 3.13
C GLY A 804 1.12 -22.05 2.53
N ALA A 805 1.55 -20.95 3.13
CA ALA A 805 2.76 -20.22 2.74
C ALA A 805 4.02 -21.10 2.56
N GLU A 806 4.20 -22.12 3.42
CA GLU A 806 5.31 -23.08 3.33
C GLU A 806 4.90 -24.45 2.74
N SER A 807 3.70 -24.56 2.14
CA SER A 807 3.18 -25.83 1.61
C SER A 807 4.04 -26.45 0.51
N TYR A 808 4.83 -25.64 -0.22
CA TYR A 808 5.78 -26.11 -1.21
C TYR A 808 6.82 -27.09 -0.65
N MET A 809 7.14 -27.00 0.65
CA MET A 809 8.10 -27.89 1.32
C MET A 809 7.57 -29.31 1.53
N VAL A 810 6.25 -29.49 1.43
CA VAL A 810 5.53 -30.77 1.62
C VAL A 810 4.53 -31.04 0.48
N ALA A 811 4.78 -30.44 -0.69
CA ALA A 811 3.86 -30.50 -1.83
C ALA A 811 3.62 -31.94 -2.31
N LYS A 812 4.67 -32.76 -2.32
CA LYS A 812 4.58 -34.17 -2.72
C LYS A 812 3.67 -34.96 -1.78
N GLU A 813 3.81 -34.76 -0.48
CA GLU A 813 3.01 -35.40 0.55
C GLU A 813 1.54 -34.95 0.46
N LEU A 814 1.29 -33.66 0.19
CA LEU A 814 -0.04 -33.13 -0.05
C LEU A 814 -0.70 -33.79 -1.27
N GLY A 815 0.01 -33.89 -2.40
CA GLY A 815 -0.48 -34.52 -3.62
C GLY A 815 -0.79 -36.01 -3.42
N GLN A 816 0.09 -36.75 -2.75
CA GLN A 816 -0.12 -38.17 -2.41
C GLN A 816 -1.32 -38.39 -1.48
N ALA A 817 -1.56 -37.45 -0.57
CA ALA A 817 -2.69 -37.50 0.36
C ALA A 817 -4.01 -37.00 -0.25
N GLY A 818 -3.98 -36.46 -1.48
CA GLY A 818 -5.15 -35.87 -2.15
C GLY A 818 -5.70 -34.64 -1.41
N VAL A 819 -4.81 -33.84 -0.80
CA VAL A 819 -5.18 -32.65 -0.03
C VAL A 819 -5.00 -31.41 -0.91
N GLY A 820 -6.10 -30.70 -1.15
CA GLY A 820 -6.09 -29.44 -1.89
C GLY A 820 -5.61 -28.27 -1.04
N VAL A 821 -5.07 -27.23 -1.69
CA VAL A 821 -4.53 -26.03 -1.02
C VAL A 821 -5.18 -24.78 -1.60
N ILE A 822 -5.73 -23.92 -0.75
CA ILE A 822 -6.19 -22.58 -1.11
C ILE A 822 -5.13 -21.59 -0.58
N LEU A 823 -4.34 -21.03 -1.49
CA LEU A 823 -3.33 -20.02 -1.15
C LEU A 823 -4.01 -18.69 -0.82
N SER A 824 -3.74 -18.15 0.37
CA SER A 824 -4.29 -16.88 0.87
C SER A 824 -3.24 -16.24 1.81
N PRO A 825 -2.47 -15.24 1.34
CA PRO A 825 -2.43 -14.71 -0.03
C PRO A 825 -1.68 -15.63 -1.01
N LEU A 826 -1.85 -15.40 -2.32
CA LEU A 826 -1.05 -16.06 -3.37
C LEU A 826 0.44 -15.66 -3.29
N GLN A 827 0.71 -14.36 -3.13
CA GLN A 827 2.06 -13.77 -3.11
C GLN A 827 2.39 -13.30 -1.69
N SER A 828 2.71 -14.26 -0.81
CA SER A 828 3.02 -13.97 0.59
C SER A 828 4.36 -13.25 0.76
N ILE A 829 4.41 -12.34 1.74
CA ILE A 829 5.60 -11.54 2.09
C ILE A 829 6.39 -12.10 3.28
N GLY A 830 5.96 -13.22 3.85
CA GLY A 830 6.60 -13.80 5.04
C GLY A 830 6.45 -12.91 6.28
N ASP A 831 5.29 -12.25 6.41
CA ASP A 831 4.91 -11.33 7.48
C ASP A 831 4.91 -11.95 8.88
N SER A 832 4.76 -13.27 8.99
CA SER A 832 4.67 -14.00 10.25
C SER A 832 5.78 -15.06 10.37
N TRP A 833 6.01 -15.52 11.60
CA TRP A 833 6.96 -16.61 11.83
C TRP A 833 6.58 -17.89 11.05
N ASP A 834 5.29 -18.16 10.88
CA ASP A 834 4.79 -19.35 10.18
C ASP A 834 4.85 -19.22 8.65
N SER A 835 5.08 -18.01 8.13
CA SER A 835 5.25 -17.71 6.69
C SER A 835 6.68 -17.28 6.33
N ARG A 836 7.64 -17.28 7.26
CA ARG A 836 9.00 -16.74 7.04
C ARG A 836 9.82 -17.40 5.92
N ARG A 837 9.46 -18.60 5.45
CA ARG A 837 10.17 -19.32 4.39
C ARG A 837 9.43 -19.28 3.05
N VAL A 838 8.66 -18.24 2.78
CA VAL A 838 7.94 -18.09 1.50
C VAL A 838 8.86 -18.04 0.29
N LEU A 839 8.33 -18.44 -0.87
CA LEU A 839 8.97 -18.23 -2.17
C LEU A 839 8.43 -16.94 -2.78
N THR A 840 9.30 -15.96 -2.99
CA THR A 840 8.95 -14.62 -3.49
C THR A 840 8.84 -14.53 -5.00
N GLY A 841 9.15 -15.62 -5.72
CA GLY A 841 9.24 -15.67 -7.17
C GLY A 841 10.53 -15.08 -7.73
N ALA A 842 10.59 -15.01 -9.06
CA ALA A 842 11.67 -14.37 -9.80
C ALA A 842 11.75 -12.87 -9.48
N PRO A 843 12.95 -12.25 -9.55
CA PRO A 843 14.24 -12.85 -9.90
C PRO A 843 14.95 -13.63 -8.78
N LEU A 844 14.42 -13.64 -7.54
CA LEU A 844 15.11 -14.23 -6.38
C LEU A 844 15.02 -15.75 -6.30
N THR A 845 13.85 -16.31 -6.56
CA THR A 845 13.58 -17.74 -6.40
C THR A 845 13.07 -18.34 -7.71
N ASN A 846 13.47 -19.58 -7.98
CA ASN A 846 13.05 -20.29 -9.17
C ASN A 846 11.69 -20.98 -8.93
N GLY A 847 10.63 -20.36 -9.42
CA GLY A 847 9.25 -20.76 -9.17
C GLY A 847 8.69 -20.19 -7.86
N THR A 848 7.41 -20.47 -7.65
CA THR A 848 6.58 -19.98 -6.55
C THR A 848 5.94 -21.15 -5.79
N VAL A 849 5.21 -20.84 -4.72
CA VAL A 849 4.47 -21.88 -3.96
C VAL A 849 3.48 -22.62 -4.85
N ILE A 850 2.75 -21.91 -5.71
CA ILE A 850 1.78 -22.53 -6.63
C ILE A 850 2.46 -23.46 -7.64
N ASP A 851 3.64 -23.11 -8.15
CA ASP A 851 4.38 -23.96 -9.09
C ASP A 851 4.73 -25.32 -8.47
N ALA A 852 5.25 -25.30 -7.24
CA ALA A 852 5.61 -26.52 -6.51
C ALA A 852 4.39 -27.40 -6.21
N LEU A 853 3.24 -26.81 -5.93
CA LEU A 853 1.98 -27.52 -5.69
C LEU A 853 1.45 -28.15 -6.99
N LEU A 854 1.46 -27.41 -8.10
CA LEU A 854 1.05 -27.94 -9.41
C LEU A 854 1.96 -29.09 -9.86
N ASP A 855 3.28 -28.95 -9.71
CA ASP A 855 4.26 -30.01 -10.04
C ASP A 855 4.04 -31.29 -9.20
N ALA A 856 3.41 -31.16 -8.03
CA ALA A 856 3.03 -32.27 -7.16
C ALA A 856 1.60 -32.80 -7.37
N ASN A 857 0.89 -32.35 -8.41
CA ASN A 857 -0.52 -32.66 -8.68
C ASN A 857 -1.48 -32.29 -7.53
N VAL A 858 -1.18 -31.23 -6.78
CA VAL A 858 -2.10 -30.67 -5.78
C VAL A 858 -3.14 -29.80 -6.47
N THR A 859 -4.42 -29.98 -6.15
CA THR A 859 -5.47 -29.05 -6.58
C THR A 859 -5.29 -27.72 -5.82
N VAL A 860 -5.01 -26.65 -6.56
CA VAL A 860 -4.76 -25.32 -5.98
C VAL A 860 -5.92 -24.37 -6.24
N GLY A 861 -6.31 -23.62 -5.22
CA GLY A 861 -7.19 -22.48 -5.30
C GLY A 861 -6.50 -21.19 -4.83
N ILE A 862 -7.04 -20.04 -5.19
CA ILE A 862 -6.62 -18.73 -4.67
C ILE A 862 -7.76 -18.17 -3.83
N GLY A 863 -7.45 -17.81 -2.59
CA GLY A 863 -8.39 -17.19 -1.64
C GLY A 863 -7.99 -15.75 -1.31
N LEU A 864 -8.86 -15.10 -0.55
CA LEU A 864 -8.67 -13.75 -0.03
C LEU A 864 -7.88 -13.80 1.27
N HIS A 865 -6.80 -13.04 1.36
CA HIS A 865 -6.15 -12.71 2.62
C HIS A 865 -6.95 -11.61 3.35
N GLU A 866 -7.38 -10.61 2.59
CA GLU A 866 -8.27 -9.53 3.04
C GLU A 866 -9.40 -9.30 2.04
N ASP A 867 -10.53 -8.77 2.51
CA ASP A 867 -11.75 -8.65 1.68
C ASP A 867 -11.58 -7.67 0.50
N TRP A 868 -10.66 -6.71 0.56
CA TRP A 868 -10.44 -5.76 -0.53
C TRP A 868 -9.88 -6.42 -1.81
N GLU A 869 -9.12 -7.52 -1.66
CA GLU A 869 -8.51 -8.30 -2.74
C GLU A 869 -9.53 -8.97 -3.67
N LEU A 870 -10.82 -8.93 -3.32
CA LEU A 870 -11.88 -9.60 -4.09
C LEU A 870 -11.93 -9.15 -5.56
N ARG A 871 -11.52 -7.91 -5.86
CA ARG A 871 -11.47 -7.39 -7.24
C ARG A 871 -10.27 -7.92 -8.02
N ASP A 872 -9.24 -8.33 -7.30
CA ASP A 872 -7.95 -8.74 -7.83
C ASP A 872 -7.86 -10.24 -8.08
N LEU A 873 -8.89 -11.04 -7.76
CA LEU A 873 -8.88 -12.50 -8.00
C LEU A 873 -8.51 -12.88 -9.44
N GLY A 874 -9.06 -12.17 -10.43
CA GLY A 874 -8.72 -12.38 -11.83
C GLY A 874 -7.24 -12.07 -12.12
N PHE A 875 -6.71 -11.00 -11.54
CA PHE A 875 -5.30 -10.64 -11.69
C PHE A 875 -4.36 -11.57 -10.92
N ALA A 876 -4.74 -12.07 -9.74
CA ALA A 876 -3.98 -13.07 -9.01
C ALA A 876 -3.86 -14.37 -9.82
N ALA A 877 -4.97 -14.83 -10.41
CA ALA A 877 -4.96 -15.95 -11.35
C ALA A 877 -4.09 -15.65 -12.60
N GLY A 878 -4.14 -14.42 -13.11
CA GLY A 878 -3.28 -13.96 -14.19
C GLY A 878 -1.80 -13.96 -13.84
N THR A 879 -1.43 -13.58 -12.61
CA THR A 879 -0.05 -13.64 -12.13
C THR A 879 0.44 -15.09 -12.07
N ALA A 880 -0.37 -16.01 -11.54
CA ALA A 880 -0.05 -17.43 -11.54
C ALA A 880 0.12 -17.98 -12.96
N TYR A 881 -0.75 -17.58 -13.90
CA TYR A 881 -0.66 -17.96 -15.31
C TYR A 881 0.63 -17.47 -15.98
N LYS A 882 0.94 -16.17 -15.84
CA LYS A 882 2.07 -15.51 -16.51
C LYS A 882 3.41 -15.93 -15.92
N ASN A 883 3.47 -16.11 -14.61
CA ASN A 883 4.72 -16.42 -13.92
C ASN A 883 4.95 -17.92 -13.75
N GLY A 884 3.94 -18.77 -13.99
CA GLY A 884 4.02 -20.22 -13.79
C GLY A 884 4.82 -21.00 -14.84
N GLY A 885 5.44 -20.32 -15.82
CA GLY A 885 6.30 -20.95 -16.83
C GLY A 885 5.56 -21.92 -17.77
N GLY A 886 4.27 -21.69 -18.02
CA GLY A 886 3.45 -22.51 -18.92
C GLY A 886 2.78 -23.72 -18.27
N ARG A 887 2.85 -23.86 -16.93
CA ARG A 887 2.14 -24.93 -16.18
C ARG A 887 0.62 -24.83 -16.23
N LEU A 888 0.09 -23.63 -16.47
CA LEU A 888 -1.33 -23.33 -16.53
C LEU A 888 -1.67 -22.80 -17.92
N GLY A 889 -2.76 -23.27 -18.51
CA GLY A 889 -3.46 -22.52 -19.55
C GLY A 889 -4.41 -21.49 -18.93
N GLU A 890 -5.02 -20.65 -19.77
CA GLU A 890 -5.97 -19.62 -19.30
C GLU A 890 -7.16 -20.21 -18.56
N LYS A 891 -7.65 -21.38 -18.99
CA LYS A 891 -8.79 -22.05 -18.36
C LYS A 891 -8.42 -22.62 -17.00
N GLU A 892 -7.25 -23.24 -16.86
CA GLU A 892 -6.73 -23.71 -15.58
C GLU A 892 -6.48 -22.54 -14.62
N ALA A 893 -6.00 -21.41 -15.12
CA ALA A 893 -5.83 -20.20 -14.32
C ALA A 893 -7.17 -19.65 -13.79
N ILE A 894 -8.21 -19.56 -14.64
CA ILE A 894 -9.57 -19.19 -14.19
C ILE A 894 -10.10 -20.18 -13.15
N SER A 895 -9.77 -21.47 -13.29
CA SER A 895 -10.19 -22.51 -12.36
C SER A 895 -9.64 -22.31 -10.94
N LEU A 896 -8.47 -21.67 -10.78
CA LEU A 896 -7.88 -21.35 -9.48
C LEU A 896 -8.81 -20.47 -8.61
N VAL A 897 -9.60 -19.59 -9.22
CA VAL A 897 -10.52 -18.66 -8.55
C VAL A 897 -11.99 -19.01 -8.81
N SER A 898 -12.26 -20.24 -9.28
CA SER A 898 -13.60 -20.73 -9.54
C SER A 898 -13.73 -22.24 -9.22
N SER A 899 -13.66 -23.12 -10.22
CA SER A 899 -13.95 -24.55 -10.10
C SER A 899 -13.12 -25.27 -9.03
N ASN A 900 -11.84 -24.89 -8.88
CA ASN A 900 -10.96 -25.53 -7.89
C ASN A 900 -11.40 -25.25 -6.46
N ILE A 901 -12.03 -24.10 -6.17
CA ILE A 901 -12.55 -23.79 -4.83
C ILE A 901 -13.63 -24.82 -4.44
N TYR A 902 -14.53 -25.14 -5.36
CA TYR A 902 -15.58 -26.14 -5.15
C TYR A 902 -14.98 -27.55 -4.98
N LYS A 903 -13.99 -27.91 -5.80
CA LYS A 903 -13.28 -29.20 -5.72
C LYS A 903 -12.57 -29.37 -4.38
N ILE A 904 -11.93 -28.32 -3.86
CA ILE A 904 -11.18 -28.35 -2.60
C ILE A 904 -12.11 -28.40 -1.39
N LEU A 905 -13.17 -27.58 -1.37
CA LEU A 905 -14.10 -27.49 -0.23
C LEU A 905 -15.30 -28.42 -0.30
N GLY A 906 -15.46 -29.18 -1.39
CA GLY A 906 -16.50 -30.20 -1.54
C GLY A 906 -17.89 -29.65 -1.81
N ALA A 907 -18.00 -28.55 -2.56
CA ALA A 907 -19.28 -27.95 -2.97
C ALA A 907 -19.70 -28.39 -4.39
N ASP A 908 -21.01 -28.32 -4.68
CA ASP A 908 -21.57 -28.64 -5.99
C ASP A 908 -21.45 -27.46 -6.98
N GLU A 909 -21.00 -27.76 -8.20
CA GLU A 909 -20.58 -26.76 -9.20
C GLU A 909 -21.65 -26.40 -10.26
N LYS A 910 -22.87 -26.96 -10.17
CA LYS A 910 -23.82 -27.06 -11.30
C LYS A 910 -24.75 -25.86 -11.52
N ASP A 911 -24.23 -24.66 -11.76
CA ASP A 911 -25.08 -23.51 -12.11
C ASP A 911 -24.53 -22.64 -13.26
N MET A 912 -25.17 -22.78 -14.43
CA MET A 912 -24.88 -22.01 -15.65
C MET A 912 -25.34 -20.54 -15.59
N GLY A 913 -26.01 -20.11 -14.52
CA GLY A 913 -26.39 -18.72 -14.31
C GLY A 913 -25.25 -17.82 -13.81
N HIS A 914 -24.10 -18.40 -13.42
CA HIS A 914 -22.94 -17.67 -12.91
C HIS A 914 -21.81 -17.60 -13.97
N PHE A 915 -21.69 -16.46 -14.65
CA PHE A 915 -20.71 -16.26 -15.72
C PHE A 915 -20.29 -14.80 -15.85
N MET A 916 -19.23 -14.55 -16.59
CA MET A 916 -18.77 -13.21 -16.97
C MET A 916 -18.56 -13.12 -18.47
N VAL A 917 -18.80 -11.92 -19.01
CA VAL A 917 -18.41 -11.54 -20.36
C VAL A 917 -17.47 -10.34 -20.26
N THR A 918 -16.28 -10.44 -20.82
CA THR A 918 -15.27 -9.38 -20.83
C THR A 918 -14.81 -9.06 -22.25
N GLU A 919 -14.37 -7.82 -22.50
CA GLU A 919 -13.47 -7.53 -23.61
C GLU A 919 -12.03 -7.72 -23.14
N GLY A 920 -11.27 -8.57 -23.83
CA GLY A 920 -9.96 -9.03 -23.39
C GLY A 920 -10.05 -10.10 -22.29
N SER A 921 -8.92 -10.75 -22.03
CA SER A 921 -8.82 -11.80 -21.01
C SER A 921 -9.04 -11.23 -19.61
N PRO A 922 -9.91 -11.79 -18.76
CA PRO A 922 -10.11 -11.33 -17.38
C PRO A 922 -8.88 -11.49 -16.47
N LEU A 923 -7.80 -12.08 -17.00
CA LEU A 923 -6.53 -12.28 -16.34
C LEU A 923 -5.54 -11.12 -16.56
N GLU A 924 -5.95 -10.05 -17.25
CA GLU A 924 -5.06 -8.97 -17.71
C GLU A 924 -5.58 -7.57 -17.31
N ILE A 925 -4.66 -6.62 -17.10
CA ILE A 925 -4.95 -5.20 -16.78
C ILE A 925 -5.79 -4.51 -17.87
N GLY A 926 -5.61 -4.90 -19.14
CA GLY A 926 -6.36 -4.34 -20.27
C GLY A 926 -7.83 -4.80 -20.35
N SER A 927 -8.26 -5.75 -19.50
CA SER A 927 -9.59 -6.34 -19.58
C SER A 927 -10.70 -5.37 -19.18
N ARG A 928 -11.89 -5.52 -19.77
CA ARG A 928 -13.07 -4.72 -19.41
C ARG A 928 -14.30 -5.60 -19.25
N LEU A 929 -14.90 -5.57 -18.08
CA LEU A 929 -16.13 -6.29 -17.79
C LEU A 929 -17.30 -5.69 -18.58
N LYS A 930 -18.05 -6.55 -19.28
CA LYS A 930 -19.22 -6.18 -20.09
C LYS A 930 -20.51 -6.78 -19.56
N ALA A 931 -20.45 -7.97 -18.97
CA ALA A 931 -21.58 -8.52 -18.25
C ALA A 931 -21.20 -9.51 -17.16
N VAL A 932 -22.10 -9.63 -16.17
CA VAL A 932 -22.04 -10.62 -15.09
C VAL A 932 -23.42 -11.25 -14.90
N GLY A 933 -23.49 -12.57 -15.05
CA GLY A 933 -24.64 -13.39 -14.64
C GLY A 933 -24.49 -13.78 -13.17
N HIS A 934 -25.51 -13.51 -12.36
CA HIS A 934 -25.47 -13.68 -10.89
C HIS A 934 -26.18 -14.94 -10.38
N GLY A 935 -26.53 -15.88 -11.26
CA GLY A 935 -27.40 -17.02 -10.90
C GLY A 935 -28.87 -16.63 -10.70
N ARG A 936 -29.29 -15.49 -11.28
CA ARG A 936 -30.66 -14.92 -11.16
C ARG A 936 -31.27 -14.73 -12.55
N ASP A 937 -32.52 -14.27 -12.60
CA ASP A 937 -33.24 -14.02 -13.85
C ASP A 937 -32.73 -12.81 -14.65
N GLN A 938 -31.74 -12.06 -14.14
CA GLN A 938 -31.18 -10.87 -14.77
C GLN A 938 -29.65 -10.87 -14.80
N VAL A 939 -29.09 -10.18 -15.79
CA VAL A 939 -27.65 -9.94 -15.96
C VAL A 939 -27.31 -8.48 -15.71
N SER A 940 -26.22 -8.23 -15.00
CA SER A 940 -25.60 -6.90 -14.95
C SER A 940 -24.81 -6.66 -16.24
N VAL A 941 -25.09 -5.58 -16.96
CA VAL A 941 -24.50 -5.27 -18.25
C VAL A 941 -23.92 -3.86 -18.25
N PHE A 942 -22.64 -3.73 -18.57
CA PHE A 942 -21.86 -2.48 -18.59
C PHE A 942 -21.80 -1.96 -20.02
N ILE A 943 -22.62 -0.96 -20.31
CA ILE A 943 -22.94 -0.47 -21.68
C ILE A 943 -22.82 1.03 -21.80
#